data_AF-A0A7C6J1E3-F1
#
_entry.id   AF-A0A7C6J1E3-F1
#
_cell.length_a   1.000
_cell.length_b   1.000
_cell.length_c   1.000
_cell.angle_alpha   90.00
_cell.angle_beta   90.00
_cell.angle_gamma   90.00
#
_symmetry.space_group_name_H-M   'P 1'
#
loop_
_entity.id
_entity.type
_entity.pdbx_description
1 polymer ?
#
loop_
_entity_poly.entity_id
_entity_poly.type
_entity_poly.pdbx_seq_one_letter_code
_entity_poly.pdbx_strand_id
1 'polypeptide(L)'
;MKKRVLSFIIIIPLLIIFIVYGVADTIKILIDLKAEYIELEHNLFEEVELGNKFILYGAAYPLAATNRDIIWTSSDDSIAKIIDDVVHTYQEGKVTITASLKDNSVPSKSFELYVVSSDPNPKYISVSNPRHTEQGIESLSYYGMYRYQGDKKVKDVINLDVVVIPRTSALQDVIIENPNEEVVINENCQMEFKSPGLYTITFKAKADENIYATYTFKVVDGVNVYSYEDLLRCTNGSLNGEVVVMQTNLESKKNLSRANASLAGIIQNDKTIVPFIEIDSNYDLRYYHNLGIIPKKLKVGIEFKQDIYGNGFTINLHELTFPSQLHPETNKPILGLNDPFQGPLEFVSAQGVTVHGQDNIGFLVSRDHVMINNVSLKNTNNVSDLTHLDFVGTTLEIMGDNVTIINSIISNGRTTVRSFSNENLTIEKSILQYAREFILKIGSNQFIRAQNQEQLYPIPYDTRGGIASDSSVIVKDTFFYTSGIFCIGIDTHFSGPLLYDGTKYANGVKDLAATSYASHLTISGDVRFYDWKSVDSLDSSTLISGTHTAIKFDIGEYLRVVADEKMIKKHQGVEYVHGGIALFGGGLNLSQITFRNNDLKNDLGYYQISLADSRLDGLSKVFLMAAGEKPFQFYMYQNDYEIISIGDAPSINDLIS
;
A
#
# COMPACT_ATOMS: atom_id res chain seq x y z
N MET A 1 -17.11 34.90 54.39
CA MET A 1 -16.79 34.73 52.95
C MET A 1 -15.31 34.99 52.72
N LYS A 2 -14.66 34.31 51.76
CA LYS A 2 -13.27 34.51 51.26
C LYS A 2 -12.12 33.65 51.85
N LYS A 3 -12.33 32.34 52.01
CA LYS A 3 -11.25 31.33 51.75
C LYS A 3 -11.73 30.25 50.78
N ARG A 4 -12.99 29.81 50.91
CA ARG A 4 -13.61 28.83 49.98
C ARG A 4 -13.79 29.35 48.55
N VAL A 5 -13.94 30.66 48.33
CA VAL A 5 -14.12 31.23 46.96
C VAL A 5 -12.78 31.33 46.21
N LEU A 6 -11.65 31.46 46.91
CA LEU A 6 -10.33 31.57 46.28
C LEU A 6 -9.80 30.21 45.81
N SER A 7 -10.13 29.12 46.53
CA SER A 7 -9.80 27.76 46.11
C SER A 7 -10.52 27.37 44.81
N PHE A 8 -11.78 27.76 44.60
CA PHE A 8 -12.48 27.49 43.34
C PHE A 8 -11.94 28.26 42.14
N ILE A 9 -11.48 29.51 42.34
CA ILE A 9 -10.94 30.35 41.25
C ILE A 9 -9.55 29.89 40.78
N ILE A 10 -8.78 29.20 41.63
CA ILE A 10 -7.47 28.65 41.24
C ILE A 10 -7.61 27.19 40.79
N ILE A 11 -8.46 26.40 41.44
CA ILE A 11 -8.65 24.99 41.10
C ILE A 11 -9.38 24.85 39.77
N ILE A 12 -10.39 25.67 39.42
CA ILE A 12 -11.13 25.53 38.16
C ILE A 12 -10.25 25.77 36.92
N PRO A 13 -9.42 26.83 36.82
CA PRO A 13 -8.48 26.99 35.71
C PRO A 13 -7.42 25.90 35.71
N LEU A 14 -6.97 25.40 36.87
CA LEU A 14 -6.01 24.29 36.92
C LEU A 14 -6.64 22.95 36.51
N LEU A 15 -7.90 22.70 36.86
CA LEU A 15 -8.69 21.53 36.44
C LEU A 15 -9.08 21.65 34.97
N ILE A 16 -9.36 22.86 34.47
CA ILE A 16 -9.53 23.13 33.04
C ILE A 16 -8.20 22.94 32.33
N ILE A 17 -7.06 23.34 32.88
CA ILE A 17 -5.73 23.01 32.34
C ILE A 17 -5.49 21.49 32.42
N PHE A 18 -5.91 20.78 33.47
CA PHE A 18 -5.89 19.31 33.54
C PHE A 18 -7.05 18.62 32.77
N ILE A 19 -7.96 19.33 32.12
CA ILE A 19 -9.01 18.78 31.24
C ILE A 19 -8.70 19.16 29.78
N VAL A 20 -7.98 20.27 29.57
CA VAL A 20 -7.46 20.76 28.28
C VAL A 20 -6.06 20.18 27.98
N TYR A 21 -5.28 19.83 29.01
CA TYR A 21 -3.98 19.14 28.93
C TYR A 21 -3.95 17.80 29.68
N GLY A 22 -5.00 17.43 30.43
CA GLY A 22 -5.03 16.11 31.06
C GLY A 22 -5.30 15.06 30.02
N VAL A 23 -4.21 14.46 29.59
CA VAL A 23 -4.12 13.14 28.99
C VAL A 23 -5.30 12.91 28.05
N ALA A 24 -5.25 13.54 26.87
CA ALA A 24 -5.83 12.88 25.73
C ALA A 24 -5.12 11.52 25.69
N ASP A 25 -5.79 10.47 26.18
CA ASP A 25 -5.34 9.10 26.00
C ASP A 25 -5.06 8.98 24.52
N THR A 26 -3.79 8.97 24.16
CA THR A 26 -3.36 8.87 22.78
C THR A 26 -3.61 7.42 22.45
N ILE A 27 -4.77 7.17 21.84
CA ILE A 27 -5.11 5.84 21.32
C ILE A 27 -3.91 5.37 20.50
N LYS A 28 -3.42 4.17 20.82
CA LYS A 28 -2.38 3.49 20.06
C LYS A 28 -3.04 2.31 19.38
N ILE A 29 -2.77 2.14 18.10
CA ILE A 29 -3.25 0.99 17.34
C ILE A 29 -2.04 0.12 17.05
N LEU A 30 -1.63 -0.61 18.08
CA LEU A 30 -0.40 -1.40 18.05
C LEU A 30 -0.56 -2.62 17.14
N ILE A 31 0.43 -2.81 16.28
CA ILE A 31 0.55 -3.97 15.39
C ILE A 31 1.98 -4.48 15.43
N ASP A 32 2.19 -5.72 15.00
CA ASP A 32 3.53 -6.25 14.85
C ASP A 32 4.30 -5.46 13.80
N LEU A 33 5.51 -5.02 14.14
CA LEU A 33 6.40 -4.40 13.16
C LEU A 33 6.86 -5.49 12.19
N LYS A 34 6.32 -5.50 10.98
CA LYS A 34 6.71 -6.45 9.95
C LYS A 34 7.98 -6.01 9.24
N ALA A 35 8.80 -6.99 8.88
CA ALA A 35 9.93 -6.79 7.99
C ALA A 35 9.45 -6.26 6.63
N GLU A 36 10.32 -5.52 5.97
CA GLU A 36 10.12 -4.92 4.65
C GLU A 36 10.85 -5.71 3.55
N TYR A 37 11.99 -6.30 3.87
CA TYR A 37 12.80 -7.09 2.93
C TYR A 37 13.76 -8.04 3.67
N ILE A 38 14.27 -9.03 2.93
CA ILE A 38 15.41 -9.87 3.29
C ILE A 38 16.61 -9.41 2.46
N GLU A 39 17.79 -9.35 3.08
CA GLU A 39 19.06 -9.12 2.40
C GLU A 39 19.99 -10.32 2.62
N LEU A 40 20.66 -10.76 1.56
CA LEU A 40 21.60 -11.89 1.61
C LEU A 40 23.02 -11.37 1.44
N GLU A 41 23.97 -11.90 2.20
CA GLU A 41 25.40 -11.57 2.05
C GLU A 41 26.09 -12.58 1.12
N HIS A 42 25.48 -12.86 -0.03
CA HIS A 42 25.95 -13.84 -1.02
C HIS A 42 25.82 -13.30 -2.45
N ASN A 43 26.65 -13.81 -3.35
CA ASN A 43 26.46 -13.56 -4.78
C ASN A 43 25.27 -14.37 -5.32
N LEU A 44 24.73 -13.96 -6.46
CA LEU A 44 23.65 -14.70 -7.14
C LEU A 44 24.08 -16.12 -7.57
N PHE A 45 25.37 -16.31 -7.84
CA PHE A 45 25.97 -17.57 -8.29
C PHE A 45 27.17 -17.93 -7.43
N GLU A 46 26.95 -18.75 -6.41
CA GLU A 46 27.98 -19.23 -5.48
C GLU A 46 28.52 -20.60 -5.89
N GLU A 47 29.80 -20.85 -5.61
CA GLU A 47 30.47 -22.12 -5.93
C GLU A 47 31.11 -22.71 -4.67
N VAL A 48 30.90 -24.00 -4.45
CA VAL A 48 31.48 -24.74 -3.34
C VAL A 48 32.03 -26.08 -3.84
N GLU A 49 33.26 -26.41 -3.44
CA GLU A 49 33.85 -27.70 -3.78
C GLU A 49 33.16 -28.83 -2.99
N LEU A 50 32.90 -29.94 -3.66
CA LEU A 50 32.26 -31.12 -3.07
C LEU A 50 33.00 -31.59 -1.81
N GLY A 51 32.24 -31.78 -0.73
CA GLY A 51 32.75 -32.16 0.59
C GLY A 51 33.05 -30.97 1.50
N ASN A 52 33.15 -29.75 0.96
CA ASN A 52 33.26 -28.54 1.76
C ASN A 52 31.88 -28.04 2.22
N LYS A 53 31.91 -27.21 3.26
CA LYS A 53 30.73 -26.56 3.83
C LYS A 53 30.65 -25.10 3.39
N PHE A 54 29.44 -24.59 3.28
CA PHE A 54 29.16 -23.19 2.94
C PHE A 54 28.24 -22.58 4.01
N ILE A 55 28.63 -21.44 4.59
CA ILE A 55 27.88 -20.81 5.70
C ILE A 55 26.90 -19.79 5.11
N LEU A 56 25.67 -19.79 5.59
CA LEU A 56 24.64 -18.87 5.12
C LEU A 56 24.57 -17.61 6.00
N TYR A 57 24.57 -16.45 5.36
CA TYR A 57 24.39 -15.15 6.00
C TYR A 57 23.25 -14.38 5.33
N GLY A 58 22.33 -13.87 6.15
CA GLY A 58 21.23 -13.04 5.70
C GLY A 58 20.50 -12.44 6.90
N ALA A 59 19.76 -11.36 6.66
CA ALA A 59 18.96 -10.70 7.69
C ALA A 59 17.68 -10.08 7.11
N ALA A 60 16.63 -10.02 7.93
CA ALA A 60 15.39 -9.32 7.63
C ALA A 60 15.39 -7.92 8.24
N TYR A 61 14.95 -6.93 7.47
CA TYR A 61 14.99 -5.52 7.83
C TYR A 61 13.60 -4.89 7.91
N PRO A 62 13.36 -3.90 8.80
CA PRO A 62 14.33 -3.38 9.77
C PRO A 62 14.63 -4.40 10.87
N LEU A 63 15.83 -4.35 11.46
CA LEU A 63 16.26 -5.28 12.53
C LEU A 63 15.36 -5.26 13.79
N ALA A 64 14.52 -4.23 13.91
CA ALA A 64 13.53 -4.10 14.97
C ALA A 64 12.23 -4.88 14.70
N ALA A 65 12.08 -5.52 13.54
CA ALA A 65 10.88 -6.30 13.19
C ALA A 65 10.62 -7.43 14.22
N THR A 66 9.34 -7.70 14.47
CA THR A 66 8.88 -8.70 15.45
C THR A 66 9.30 -10.11 15.03
N ASN A 67 9.08 -10.46 13.76
CA ASN A 67 9.53 -11.70 13.17
C ASN A 67 10.67 -11.40 12.19
N ARG A 68 11.82 -12.03 12.42
CA ARG A 68 13.03 -11.86 11.61
C ARG A 68 13.76 -13.17 11.35
N ASP A 69 13.18 -14.29 11.81
CA ASP A 69 13.82 -15.59 11.71
C ASP A 69 13.78 -16.03 10.26
N ILE A 70 14.96 -16.18 9.67
CA ILE A 70 15.12 -16.68 8.31
C ILE A 70 15.11 -18.19 8.36
N ILE A 71 14.26 -18.78 7.52
CA ILE A 71 14.23 -20.20 7.23
C ILE A 71 14.92 -20.40 5.90
N TRP A 72 15.93 -21.27 5.89
CA TRP A 72 16.66 -21.63 4.69
C TRP A 72 16.19 -22.98 4.14
N THR A 73 16.01 -23.05 2.82
CA THR A 73 15.65 -24.29 2.12
C THR A 73 16.56 -24.52 0.93
N SER A 74 16.87 -25.79 0.65
CA SER A 74 17.53 -26.23 -0.57
C SER A 74 16.49 -26.81 -1.52
N SER A 75 16.63 -26.53 -2.81
CA SER A 75 15.78 -27.15 -3.84
C SER A 75 16.01 -28.66 -3.97
N ASP A 76 17.18 -29.17 -3.56
CA ASP A 76 17.51 -30.60 -3.57
C ASP A 76 18.52 -30.98 -2.46
N ASP A 77 17.98 -31.51 -1.37
CA ASP A 77 18.75 -31.99 -0.21
C ASP A 77 19.70 -33.16 -0.54
N SER A 78 19.52 -33.86 -1.67
CA SER A 78 20.42 -34.94 -2.09
C SER A 78 21.75 -34.44 -2.66
N ILE A 79 21.75 -33.21 -3.19
CA ILE A 79 22.94 -32.51 -3.66
C ILE A 79 23.56 -31.72 -2.52
N ALA A 80 22.76 -30.89 -1.84
CA ALA A 80 23.21 -30.07 -0.74
C ALA A 80 22.08 -29.82 0.28
N LYS A 81 22.35 -30.10 1.55
CA LYS A 81 21.38 -29.97 2.66
C LYS A 81 21.80 -28.89 3.63
N ILE A 82 20.84 -28.16 4.16
CA ILE A 82 21.08 -27.15 5.19
C ILE A 82 20.88 -27.76 6.58
N ILE A 83 21.86 -27.56 7.46
CA ILE A 83 21.83 -27.95 8.87
C ILE A 83 22.42 -26.79 9.67
N ASP A 84 21.64 -26.20 10.56
CA ASP A 84 22.04 -25.07 11.43
C ASP A 84 22.70 -23.91 10.64
N ASP A 85 22.02 -23.42 9.60
CA ASP A 85 22.49 -22.35 8.68
C ASP A 85 23.79 -22.66 7.92
N VAL A 86 24.19 -23.93 7.88
CA VAL A 86 25.35 -24.39 7.11
C VAL A 86 24.90 -25.37 6.03
N VAL A 87 25.31 -25.11 4.79
CA VAL A 87 25.12 -26.02 3.68
C VAL A 87 26.18 -27.11 3.72
N HIS A 88 25.74 -28.36 3.76
CA HIS A 88 26.52 -29.56 3.64
C HIS A 88 26.35 -30.14 2.24
N THR A 89 27.46 -30.34 1.53
CA THR A 89 27.48 -30.83 0.15
C THR A 89 27.67 -32.35 0.11
N TYR A 90 26.94 -33.03 -0.79
CA TYR A 90 26.96 -34.49 -0.93
C TYR A 90 27.20 -34.98 -2.35
N GLN A 91 26.73 -34.25 -3.36
CA GLN A 91 26.90 -34.60 -4.77
C GLN A 91 27.21 -33.36 -5.60
N GLU A 92 27.88 -33.53 -6.73
CA GLU A 92 27.97 -32.47 -7.73
C GLU A 92 26.58 -32.12 -8.24
N GLY A 93 26.32 -30.83 -8.45
CA GLY A 93 25.01 -30.39 -8.86
C GLY A 93 24.77 -28.91 -8.69
N LYS A 94 23.57 -28.48 -9.10
CA LYS A 94 23.05 -27.14 -8.88
C LYS A 94 21.86 -27.22 -7.92
N VAL A 95 21.86 -26.37 -6.90
CA VAL A 95 20.68 -26.15 -6.05
C VAL A 95 20.35 -24.67 -5.96
N THR A 96 19.07 -24.35 -5.79
CA THR A 96 18.64 -23.02 -5.37
C THR A 96 18.52 -23.00 -3.85
N ILE A 97 19.24 -22.08 -3.21
CA ILE A 97 19.12 -21.83 -1.78
C ILE A 97 18.19 -20.65 -1.59
N THR A 98 17.13 -20.84 -0.82
CA THR A 98 16.09 -19.83 -0.59
C THR A 98 16.01 -19.46 0.88
N ALA A 99 16.05 -18.16 1.17
CA ALA A 99 15.72 -17.56 2.45
C ALA A 99 14.28 -17.04 2.43
N SER A 100 13.47 -17.46 3.40
CA SER A 100 12.14 -16.91 3.64
C SER A 100 11.95 -16.56 5.11
N LEU A 101 10.98 -15.68 5.39
CA LEU A 101 10.50 -15.52 6.76
C LEU A 101 9.50 -16.62 7.09
N LYS A 102 9.44 -16.99 8.37
CA LYS A 102 8.48 -18.00 8.86
C LYS A 102 7.02 -17.69 8.49
N ASP A 103 6.63 -16.42 8.44
CA ASP A 103 5.29 -15.97 8.07
C ASP A 103 5.14 -15.59 6.60
N ASN A 104 6.18 -15.75 5.78
CA ASN A 104 6.22 -15.40 4.35
C ASN A 104 5.71 -13.97 4.03
N SER A 105 5.86 -13.03 4.98
CA SER A 105 5.28 -11.69 4.89
C SER A 105 6.01 -10.75 3.91
N VAL A 106 7.16 -11.17 3.39
CA VAL A 106 7.98 -10.46 2.39
C VAL A 106 8.43 -11.46 1.32
N PRO A 107 8.77 -11.02 0.10
CA PRO A 107 9.29 -11.93 -0.90
C PRO A 107 10.55 -12.64 -0.41
N SER A 108 10.65 -13.94 -0.72
CA SER A 108 11.87 -14.69 -0.47
C SER A 108 13.05 -14.11 -1.25
N LYS A 109 14.26 -14.43 -0.82
CA LYS A 109 15.48 -14.19 -1.60
C LYS A 109 16.15 -15.52 -1.87
N SER A 110 16.74 -15.67 -3.04
CA SER A 110 17.48 -16.88 -3.38
C SER A 110 18.71 -16.59 -4.21
N PHE A 111 19.65 -17.52 -4.16
CA PHE A 111 20.81 -17.58 -5.03
C PHE A 111 21.01 -19.04 -5.49
N GLU A 112 21.73 -19.22 -6.59
CA GLU A 112 22.13 -20.54 -7.07
C GLU A 112 23.46 -20.93 -6.45
N LEU A 113 23.50 -22.11 -5.84
CA LEU A 113 24.72 -22.73 -5.30
C LEU A 113 25.11 -23.91 -6.18
N TYR A 114 26.36 -23.90 -6.63
CA TYR A 114 26.95 -24.93 -7.47
C TYR A 114 27.94 -25.74 -6.67
N VAL A 115 27.65 -27.03 -6.53
CA VAL A 115 28.57 -28.00 -5.95
C VAL A 115 29.41 -28.59 -7.07
N VAL A 116 30.70 -28.33 -7.06
CA VAL A 116 31.63 -28.70 -8.14
C VAL A 116 32.77 -29.58 -7.63
N SER A 117 33.42 -30.33 -8.51
CA SER A 117 34.69 -30.99 -8.21
C SER A 117 35.87 -30.22 -8.81
N SER A 118 37.05 -30.82 -8.73
CA SER A 118 38.27 -30.32 -9.35
C SER A 118 38.28 -30.41 -10.89
N ASP A 119 37.22 -30.93 -11.54
CA ASP A 119 37.11 -30.96 -13.00
C ASP A 119 36.95 -29.54 -13.55
N PRO A 120 37.93 -29.00 -14.32
CA PRO A 120 37.85 -27.63 -14.83
C PRO A 120 36.92 -27.50 -16.04
N ASN A 121 36.31 -28.57 -16.55
CA ASN A 121 35.42 -28.46 -17.70
C ASN A 121 34.11 -27.76 -17.30
N PRO A 122 33.57 -26.85 -18.15
CA PRO A 122 32.25 -26.27 -17.94
C PRO A 122 31.20 -27.34 -17.64
N LYS A 123 30.28 -27.02 -16.72
CA LYS A 123 29.11 -27.83 -16.33
C LYS A 123 27.82 -27.03 -16.42
N TYR A 124 27.89 -25.74 -16.13
CA TYR A 124 26.73 -24.86 -16.14
C TYR A 124 27.08 -23.49 -16.74
N ILE A 125 26.04 -22.82 -17.22
CA ILE A 125 26.02 -21.38 -17.44
C ILE A 125 24.93 -20.78 -16.58
N SER A 126 25.23 -19.64 -15.96
CA SER A 126 24.25 -18.85 -15.22
C SER A 126 24.19 -17.45 -15.80
N VAL A 127 22.99 -16.90 -15.93
CA VAL A 127 22.76 -15.58 -16.51
C VAL A 127 21.86 -14.78 -15.60
N SER A 128 22.27 -13.56 -15.26
CA SER A 128 21.45 -12.62 -14.51
C SER A 128 21.67 -11.19 -14.99
N ASN A 129 20.79 -10.29 -14.58
CA ASN A 129 21.11 -8.88 -14.53
C ASN A 129 21.51 -8.52 -13.09
N PRO A 130 22.74 -8.03 -12.84
CA PRO A 130 23.21 -7.73 -11.49
C PRO A 130 22.42 -6.60 -10.79
N ARG A 131 21.62 -5.82 -11.53
CA ARG A 131 20.70 -4.83 -10.95
C ARG A 131 19.38 -5.43 -10.47
N HIS A 132 18.95 -6.58 -11.00
CA HIS A 132 17.66 -7.19 -10.63
C HIS A 132 17.79 -7.94 -9.30
N THR A 133 17.94 -7.17 -8.22
CA THR A 133 18.14 -7.67 -6.87
C THR A 133 16.85 -8.09 -6.19
N GLU A 134 15.69 -7.73 -6.73
CA GLU A 134 14.39 -7.99 -6.12
C GLU A 134 13.65 -9.17 -6.78
N GLN A 135 12.94 -9.93 -5.96
CA GLN A 135 11.96 -10.92 -6.41
C GLN A 135 10.58 -10.34 -6.13
N GLY A 136 9.92 -9.85 -7.19
CA GLY A 136 8.54 -9.39 -7.10
C GLY A 136 7.54 -10.55 -7.08
N ILE A 137 6.25 -10.24 -7.20
CA ILE A 137 5.21 -11.27 -7.38
C ILE A 137 5.33 -11.88 -8.78
N GLU A 138 5.72 -11.09 -9.78
CA GLU A 138 6.07 -11.56 -11.12
C GLU A 138 7.59 -11.70 -11.25
N SER A 139 8.05 -12.81 -11.81
CA SER A 139 9.48 -13.12 -12.03
C SER A 139 10.02 -12.62 -13.37
N LEU A 140 9.17 -12.26 -14.32
CA LEU A 140 9.58 -11.76 -15.62
C LEU A 140 10.24 -10.38 -15.49
N SER A 141 11.45 -10.27 -16.02
CA SER A 141 12.22 -9.02 -16.05
C SER A 141 11.77 -8.10 -17.18
N TYR A 142 11.58 -6.83 -16.88
CA TYR A 142 11.23 -5.77 -17.83
C TYR A 142 12.39 -4.81 -18.06
N TYR A 143 12.57 -4.38 -19.31
CA TYR A 143 13.52 -3.35 -19.71
C TYR A 143 12.86 -2.27 -20.55
N GLY A 144 13.20 -1.01 -20.28
CA GLY A 144 12.93 0.11 -21.15
C GLY A 144 13.94 0.15 -22.30
N MET A 145 13.53 0.76 -23.41
CA MET A 145 14.42 1.03 -24.55
C MET A 145 15.37 2.20 -24.31
N TYR A 146 15.06 3.06 -23.33
CA TYR A 146 15.78 4.32 -23.09
C TYR A 146 16.20 4.49 -21.65
N ARG A 147 17.10 5.44 -21.43
CA ARG A 147 17.43 6.04 -20.13
C ARG A 147 17.62 7.54 -20.25
N TYR A 148 17.66 8.24 -19.13
CA TYR A 148 18.15 9.60 -19.08
C TYR A 148 19.66 9.64 -18.85
N GLN A 149 20.34 10.53 -19.57
CA GLN A 149 21.72 10.95 -19.30
C GLN A 149 21.70 12.48 -19.18
N GLY A 150 21.69 12.97 -17.94
CA GLY A 150 21.32 14.36 -17.66
C GLY A 150 19.90 14.64 -18.14
N ASP A 151 19.71 15.66 -18.98
CA ASP A 151 18.40 16.02 -19.52
C ASP A 151 18.01 15.27 -20.81
N LYS A 152 18.90 14.42 -21.35
CA LYS A 152 18.69 13.76 -22.65
C LYS A 152 18.17 12.34 -22.48
N LYS A 153 17.06 12.02 -23.15
CA LYS A 153 16.57 10.65 -23.35
C LYS A 153 17.39 10.00 -24.46
N VAL A 154 18.07 8.91 -24.16
CA VAL A 154 18.94 8.17 -25.10
C VAL A 154 18.68 6.68 -25.01
N LYS A 155 19.06 5.90 -26.03
CA LYS A 155 19.00 4.44 -25.98
C LYS A 155 19.83 3.93 -24.80
N ASP A 156 19.28 2.94 -24.10
CA ASP A 156 19.96 2.33 -22.97
C ASP A 156 20.72 1.05 -23.36
N VAL A 157 21.68 0.69 -22.52
CA VAL A 157 22.50 -0.51 -22.66
C VAL A 157 22.36 -1.32 -21.36
N ILE A 158 21.83 -2.54 -21.46
CA ILE A 158 21.65 -3.43 -20.32
C ILE A 158 22.82 -4.40 -20.24
N ASN A 159 23.46 -4.48 -19.08
CA ASN A 159 24.58 -5.42 -18.86
C ASN A 159 24.04 -6.69 -18.19
N LEU A 160 24.40 -7.84 -18.74
CA LEU A 160 24.16 -9.13 -18.11
C LEU A 160 25.45 -9.66 -17.49
N ASP A 161 25.31 -10.35 -16.36
CA ASP A 161 26.37 -11.19 -15.81
C ASP A 161 26.16 -12.62 -16.31
N VAL A 162 27.16 -13.17 -16.99
CA VAL A 162 27.16 -14.51 -17.57
C VAL A 162 28.36 -15.25 -17.02
N VAL A 163 28.10 -16.30 -16.24
CA VAL A 163 29.14 -17.06 -15.53
C VAL A 163 29.17 -18.49 -16.06
N VAL A 164 30.36 -18.95 -16.47
CA VAL A 164 30.61 -20.37 -16.76
C VAL A 164 31.16 -21.04 -15.51
N ILE A 165 30.52 -22.13 -15.09
CA ILE A 165 30.81 -22.84 -13.84
C ILE A 165 31.37 -24.23 -14.18
N PRO A 166 32.47 -24.68 -13.55
CA PRO A 166 33.20 -24.02 -12.46
C PRO A 166 34.01 -22.79 -12.92
N ARG A 167 34.15 -21.79 -12.05
CA ARG A 167 34.87 -20.53 -12.33
C ARG A 167 36.36 -20.74 -12.61
N THR A 168 36.91 -21.86 -12.15
CA THR A 168 38.29 -22.30 -12.42
C THR A 168 38.49 -22.84 -13.84
N SER A 169 37.43 -22.99 -14.63
CA SER A 169 37.52 -23.36 -16.04
C SER A 169 38.41 -22.39 -16.81
N ALA A 170 39.40 -22.93 -17.53
CA ALA A 170 40.25 -22.16 -18.44
C ALA A 170 39.51 -21.74 -19.74
N LEU A 171 38.22 -22.12 -19.87
CA LEU A 171 37.38 -21.97 -21.07
C LEU A 171 36.08 -21.24 -20.69
N GLN A 172 36.21 -19.98 -20.27
CA GLN A 172 35.09 -19.10 -19.86
C GLN A 172 34.34 -18.45 -21.04
N ASP A 173 34.82 -18.66 -22.28
CA ASP A 173 34.19 -18.10 -23.47
C ASP A 173 32.77 -18.66 -23.68
N VAL A 174 31.84 -17.77 -24.05
CA VAL A 174 30.46 -18.12 -24.37
C VAL A 174 30.12 -17.81 -25.83
N ILE A 175 29.26 -18.62 -26.42
CA ILE A 175 28.60 -18.37 -27.70
C ILE A 175 27.20 -17.82 -27.39
N ILE A 176 26.88 -16.67 -27.98
CA ILE A 176 25.57 -16.03 -27.81
C ILE A 176 24.72 -16.35 -29.03
N GLU A 177 23.67 -17.14 -28.82
CA GLU A 177 22.65 -17.40 -29.81
C GLU A 177 21.47 -16.46 -29.56
N ASN A 178 21.38 -15.44 -30.40
CA ASN A 178 20.26 -14.52 -30.41
C ASN A 178 19.44 -14.73 -31.69
N PRO A 179 18.24 -15.33 -31.58
CA PRO A 179 17.39 -15.58 -32.75
C PRO A 179 16.73 -14.31 -33.31
N ASN A 180 16.83 -13.17 -32.61
CA ASN A 180 16.12 -11.94 -32.96
C ASN A 180 17.05 -10.73 -33.07
N GLU A 181 17.21 -10.21 -34.29
CA GLU A 181 18.04 -9.03 -34.59
C GLU A 181 17.55 -7.73 -33.94
N GLU A 182 16.36 -7.71 -33.36
CA GLU A 182 15.80 -6.57 -32.62
C GLU A 182 16.47 -6.36 -31.25
N VAL A 183 17.17 -7.37 -30.75
CA VAL A 183 18.11 -7.22 -29.64
C VAL A 183 19.52 -7.33 -30.21
N VAL A 184 20.39 -6.37 -29.90
CA VAL A 184 21.81 -6.45 -30.27
C VAL A 184 22.58 -6.72 -29.00
N ILE A 185 23.32 -7.83 -28.96
CA ILE A 185 24.16 -8.19 -27.82
C ILE A 185 25.60 -8.35 -28.29
N ASN A 186 26.52 -7.67 -27.60
CA ASN A 186 27.94 -7.74 -27.91
C ASN A 186 28.68 -8.82 -27.10
N GLU A 187 29.97 -9.00 -27.36
CA GLU A 187 30.83 -9.98 -26.67
C GLU A 187 30.96 -9.74 -25.16
N ASN A 188 30.70 -8.50 -24.70
CA ASN A 188 30.69 -8.13 -23.29
C ASN A 188 29.31 -8.36 -22.63
N CYS A 189 28.40 -9.08 -23.29
CA CYS A 189 27.04 -9.36 -22.83
C CYS A 189 26.21 -8.08 -22.56
N GLN A 190 26.45 -7.04 -23.36
CA GLN A 190 25.70 -5.79 -23.29
C GLN A 190 24.62 -5.76 -24.36
N MET A 191 23.37 -5.54 -23.95
CA MET A 191 22.19 -5.55 -24.80
C MET A 191 21.72 -4.13 -25.13
N GLU A 192 21.40 -3.91 -26.40
CA GLU A 192 20.68 -2.75 -26.92
C GLU A 192 19.40 -3.19 -27.63
N PHE A 193 18.33 -2.39 -27.52
CA PHE A 193 17.02 -2.75 -28.04
C PHE A 193 16.56 -1.85 -29.20
N LYS A 194 16.18 -2.48 -30.31
CA LYS A 194 15.61 -1.82 -31.48
C LYS A 194 14.08 -1.67 -31.38
N SER A 195 13.39 -2.67 -30.84
CA SER A 195 11.93 -2.64 -30.67
C SER A 195 11.43 -3.33 -29.39
N PRO A 196 10.22 -3.00 -28.90
CA PRO A 196 9.56 -3.70 -27.80
C PRO A 196 9.20 -5.14 -28.15
N GLY A 197 9.17 -6.03 -27.16
CA GLY A 197 8.83 -7.44 -27.37
C GLY A 197 9.20 -8.35 -26.21
N LEU A 198 8.78 -9.60 -26.28
CA LEU A 198 9.27 -10.67 -25.42
C LEU A 198 10.44 -11.36 -26.12
N TYR A 199 11.60 -11.42 -25.49
CA TYR A 199 12.82 -11.96 -26.08
C TYR A 199 13.39 -13.07 -25.20
N THR A 200 14.13 -13.98 -25.82
CA THR A 200 14.91 -15.02 -25.15
C THR A 200 16.25 -15.15 -25.85
N ILE A 201 17.33 -15.06 -25.07
CA ILE A 201 18.71 -15.23 -25.55
C ILE A 201 19.26 -16.52 -24.95
N THR A 202 19.99 -17.29 -25.76
CA THR A 202 20.68 -18.51 -25.31
C THR A 202 22.17 -18.26 -25.25
N PHE A 203 22.78 -18.59 -24.11
CA PHE A 203 24.23 -18.54 -23.88
C PHE A 203 24.75 -19.97 -23.78
N LYS A 204 25.70 -20.34 -24.62
CA LYS A 204 26.30 -21.68 -24.69
C LYS A 204 27.76 -21.64 -24.33
N ALA A 205 28.27 -22.66 -23.67
CA ALA A 205 29.70 -22.75 -23.36
C ALA A 205 30.43 -23.07 -24.66
N LYS A 206 31.46 -22.29 -25.00
CA LYS A 206 32.21 -22.54 -26.25
C LYS A 206 32.94 -23.89 -26.25
N ALA A 207 33.29 -24.39 -25.07
CA ALA A 207 33.94 -25.69 -24.90
C ALA A 207 32.98 -26.88 -25.12
N ASP A 208 31.70 -26.72 -24.78
CA ASP A 208 30.65 -27.72 -24.99
C ASP A 208 29.30 -27.00 -25.13
N GLU A 209 28.82 -26.90 -26.36
CA GLU A 209 27.59 -26.19 -26.69
C GLU A 209 26.31 -26.83 -26.13
N ASN A 210 26.39 -28.07 -25.62
CA ASN A 210 25.28 -28.70 -24.90
C ASN A 210 25.07 -28.10 -23.50
N ILE A 211 26.03 -27.34 -23.00
CA ILE A 211 25.94 -26.62 -21.74
C ILE A 211 25.48 -25.20 -22.05
N TYR A 212 24.24 -24.90 -21.69
CA TYR A 212 23.63 -23.63 -22.02
C TYR A 212 22.64 -23.14 -20.97
N ALA A 213 22.37 -21.84 -21.01
CA ALA A 213 21.30 -21.20 -20.25
C ALA A 213 20.52 -20.26 -21.15
N THR A 214 19.24 -20.06 -20.82
CA THR A 214 18.35 -19.12 -21.51
C THR A 214 17.98 -17.98 -20.59
N TYR A 215 17.92 -16.77 -21.13
CA TYR A 215 17.51 -15.57 -20.41
C TYR A 215 16.31 -14.93 -21.13
N THR A 216 15.14 -14.97 -20.48
CA THR A 216 13.87 -14.45 -21.02
C THR A 216 13.48 -13.14 -20.33
N PHE A 217 13.12 -12.13 -21.11
CA PHE A 217 12.77 -10.80 -20.61
C PHE A 217 11.84 -10.07 -21.59
N LYS A 218 11.13 -9.05 -21.09
CA LYS A 218 10.24 -8.20 -21.87
C LYS A 218 10.80 -6.80 -22.01
N VAL A 219 10.82 -6.28 -23.23
CA VAL A 219 11.19 -4.90 -23.54
C VAL A 219 9.94 -4.09 -23.85
N VAL A 220 9.86 -2.88 -23.29
CA VAL A 220 8.79 -1.91 -23.54
C VAL A 220 9.37 -0.61 -24.08
N ASP A 221 8.55 0.16 -24.81
CA ASP A 221 8.91 1.50 -25.30
C ASP A 221 8.89 2.52 -24.13
N GLY A 222 9.78 2.32 -23.18
CA GLY A 222 9.83 3.05 -21.92
C GLY A 222 11.25 3.40 -21.49
N VAL A 223 11.34 4.02 -20.32
CA VAL A 223 12.58 4.54 -19.74
C VAL A 223 12.94 3.73 -18.51
N ASN A 224 14.16 3.20 -18.50
CA ASN A 224 14.78 2.60 -17.32
C ASN A 224 15.09 3.68 -16.28
N VAL A 225 14.54 3.51 -15.08
CA VAL A 225 14.69 4.42 -13.94
C VAL A 225 15.77 3.88 -13.00
N TYR A 226 16.87 4.61 -12.90
CA TYR A 226 18.02 4.27 -12.05
C TYR A 226 18.19 5.24 -10.87
N SER A 227 17.36 6.26 -10.78
CA SER A 227 17.41 7.30 -9.75
C SER A 227 16.04 7.96 -9.56
N TYR A 228 15.87 8.70 -8.47
CA TYR A 228 14.63 9.43 -8.21
C TYR A 228 14.44 10.58 -9.22
N GLU A 229 15.52 11.19 -9.69
CA GLU A 229 15.49 12.20 -10.74
C GLU A 229 15.00 11.63 -12.08
N ASP A 230 15.40 10.40 -12.44
CA ASP A 230 14.87 9.73 -13.64
C ASP A 230 13.35 9.51 -13.50
N LEU A 231 12.90 9.04 -12.33
CA LEU A 231 11.48 8.86 -12.06
C LEU A 231 10.71 10.17 -12.22
N LEU A 232 11.20 11.26 -11.63
CA LEU A 232 10.57 12.58 -11.73
C LEU A 232 10.50 13.06 -13.18
N ARG A 233 11.53 12.82 -14.00
CA ARG A 233 11.52 13.18 -15.43
C ARG A 233 10.48 12.39 -16.21
N CYS A 234 10.34 11.09 -15.93
CA CYS A 234 9.29 10.26 -16.55
C CYS A 234 7.88 10.68 -16.12
N THR A 235 7.72 11.23 -14.91
CA THR A 235 6.41 11.47 -14.28
C THR A 235 6.08 12.96 -14.21
N ASN A 236 6.37 13.61 -13.07
CA ASN A 236 6.01 15.00 -12.77
C ASN A 236 6.59 16.00 -13.78
N GLY A 237 7.82 15.74 -14.26
CA GLY A 237 8.54 16.56 -15.21
C GLY A 237 8.14 16.36 -16.68
N SER A 238 7.34 15.33 -16.98
CA SER A 238 6.84 15.07 -18.34
C SER A 238 5.37 15.46 -18.47
N LEU A 239 5.06 16.21 -19.53
CA LEU A 239 3.70 16.65 -19.85
C LEU A 239 2.75 15.47 -20.09
N ASN A 240 3.22 14.46 -20.83
CA ASN A 240 2.44 13.28 -21.22
C ASN A 240 2.80 12.03 -20.42
N GLY A 241 3.86 12.09 -19.60
CA GLY A 241 4.47 10.91 -18.99
C GLY A 241 5.35 10.13 -19.96
N GLU A 242 6.17 9.27 -19.39
CA GLU A 242 6.90 8.20 -20.10
C GLU A 242 6.60 6.88 -19.38
N VAL A 243 6.58 5.77 -20.11
CA VAL A 243 6.48 4.45 -19.48
C VAL A 243 7.70 4.25 -18.57
N VAL A 244 7.45 3.94 -17.30
CA VAL A 244 8.47 3.76 -16.27
C VAL A 244 8.87 2.30 -16.20
N VAL A 245 10.17 2.01 -16.23
CA VAL A 245 10.71 0.68 -15.97
C VAL A 245 11.73 0.77 -14.85
N MET A 246 11.39 0.29 -13.66
CA MET A 246 12.25 0.40 -12.48
C MET A 246 13.46 -0.53 -12.60
N GLN A 247 14.64 -0.01 -12.25
CA GLN A 247 15.92 -0.73 -12.25
C GLN A 247 16.69 -0.58 -10.92
N THR A 248 16.06 0.01 -9.90
CA THR A 248 16.62 0.24 -8.57
C THR A 248 15.50 0.45 -7.55
N ASN A 249 15.76 0.14 -6.27
CA ASN A 249 14.89 0.59 -5.20
C ASN A 249 15.06 2.10 -4.98
N LEU A 250 13.94 2.81 -4.82
CA LEU A 250 13.93 4.21 -4.37
C LEU A 250 13.43 4.22 -2.94
N GLU A 251 14.37 4.28 -2.00
CA GLU A 251 14.15 4.00 -0.58
C GLU A 251 14.26 5.21 0.32
N SER A 252 13.80 5.04 1.55
CA SER A 252 14.05 6.00 2.61
C SER A 252 15.54 6.01 3.01
N LYS A 253 15.99 7.09 3.67
CA LYS A 253 17.34 7.19 4.25
C LYS A 253 17.71 6.01 5.12
N LYS A 254 16.73 5.46 5.86
CA LYS A 254 16.93 4.34 6.77
C LYS A 254 17.21 3.03 6.03
N ASN A 255 16.77 2.91 4.78
CA ASN A 255 16.85 1.70 3.98
C ASN A 255 17.90 1.77 2.87
N LEU A 256 18.79 2.77 2.87
CA LEU A 256 19.85 2.90 1.84
C LEU A 256 20.92 1.80 1.88
N SER A 257 20.94 0.96 2.93
CA SER A 257 21.80 -0.22 2.98
C SER A 257 21.26 -1.41 2.17
N ARG A 258 20.00 -1.34 1.69
CA ARG A 258 19.40 -2.37 0.83
C ARG A 258 20.16 -2.46 -0.49
N ALA A 259 20.32 -3.66 -1.03
CA ALA A 259 20.97 -3.86 -2.31
C ALA A 259 20.28 -3.08 -3.44
N ASN A 260 21.10 -2.48 -4.31
CA ASN A 260 20.65 -1.64 -5.44
C ASN A 260 19.58 -0.60 -5.03
N ALA A 261 19.81 0.12 -3.93
CA ALA A 261 18.94 1.18 -3.46
C ALA A 261 19.54 2.59 -3.68
N SER A 262 18.67 3.52 -4.05
CA SER A 262 18.92 4.96 -4.12
C SER A 262 17.89 5.70 -3.27
N LEU A 263 18.19 6.92 -2.85
CA LEU A 263 17.25 7.74 -2.07
C LEU A 263 16.05 8.15 -2.92
N ALA A 264 14.83 8.04 -2.37
CA ALA A 264 13.63 8.67 -2.92
C ALA A 264 13.60 10.18 -2.61
N GLY A 265 14.56 10.92 -3.16
CA GLY A 265 14.71 12.35 -2.93
C GLY A 265 16.04 12.88 -3.47
N ILE A 266 16.12 14.21 -3.60
CA ILE A 266 17.28 14.93 -4.11
C ILE A 266 18.06 15.51 -2.93
N ILE A 267 19.37 15.32 -2.89
CA ILE A 267 20.23 15.94 -1.87
C ILE A 267 20.66 17.32 -2.35
N GLN A 268 20.27 18.36 -1.62
CA GLN A 268 20.67 19.75 -1.87
C GLN A 268 21.09 20.42 -0.56
N ASN A 269 22.35 20.89 -0.49
CA ASN A 269 22.92 21.52 0.72
C ASN A 269 22.71 20.69 2.00
N ASP A 270 23.04 19.39 1.95
CA ASP A 270 22.87 18.40 3.02
C ASP A 270 21.42 18.17 3.50
N LYS A 271 20.43 18.69 2.77
CA LYS A 271 19.01 18.43 3.00
C LYS A 271 18.44 17.54 1.91
N THR A 272 17.52 16.67 2.31
CA THR A 272 16.73 15.91 1.35
C THR A 272 15.51 16.72 0.96
N ILE A 273 15.36 16.93 -0.33
CA ILE A 273 14.24 17.59 -0.95
C ILE A 273 13.50 16.55 -1.77
N VAL A 274 12.21 16.40 -1.51
CA VAL A 274 11.34 15.53 -2.30
C VAL A 274 10.33 16.44 -3.03
N PRO A 275 10.53 16.73 -4.33
CA PRO A 275 9.59 17.52 -5.10
C PRO A 275 8.21 16.87 -5.12
N PHE A 276 7.18 17.71 -5.11
CA PHE A 276 5.78 17.32 -5.25
C PHE A 276 5.09 18.30 -6.20
N ILE A 277 3.95 17.90 -6.76
CA ILE A 277 3.05 18.79 -7.51
C ILE A 277 1.84 19.16 -6.64
N GLU A 278 1.10 20.16 -7.08
CA GLU A 278 -0.14 20.59 -6.42
C GLU A 278 -1.33 20.41 -7.35
N ILE A 279 -2.42 19.86 -6.82
CA ILE A 279 -3.68 19.71 -7.54
C ILE A 279 -4.83 20.33 -6.74
N ASP A 280 -5.89 20.73 -7.46
CA ASP A 280 -7.15 21.08 -6.82
C ASP A 280 -7.89 19.80 -6.40
N SER A 281 -8.59 19.86 -5.27
CA SER A 281 -9.43 18.74 -4.82
C SER A 281 -10.64 18.57 -5.72
N ASN A 282 -11.01 17.31 -6.00
CA ASN A 282 -12.24 16.96 -6.72
C ASN A 282 -13.41 16.62 -5.78
N TYR A 283 -13.22 16.78 -4.47
CA TYR A 283 -14.22 16.50 -3.45
C TYR A 283 -15.20 17.68 -3.25
N ASP A 284 -16.26 17.52 -2.45
CA ASP A 284 -17.23 18.60 -2.20
C ASP A 284 -16.61 19.76 -1.40
N LEU A 285 -16.38 20.89 -2.07
CA LEU A 285 -15.79 22.11 -1.50
C LEU A 285 -16.83 23.13 -1.01
N ARG A 286 -18.13 22.76 -0.96
CA ARG A 286 -19.22 23.66 -0.55
C ARG A 286 -19.00 24.27 0.84
N TYR A 287 -18.36 23.55 1.76
CA TYR A 287 -17.99 24.07 3.07
C TYR A 287 -17.09 25.31 2.97
N TYR A 288 -16.01 25.25 2.18
CA TYR A 288 -15.11 26.37 1.96
C TYR A 288 -15.82 27.55 1.28
N HIS A 289 -16.68 27.26 0.30
CA HIS A 289 -17.50 28.28 -0.36
C HIS A 289 -18.46 28.98 0.60
N ASN A 290 -19.09 28.25 1.52
CA ASN A 290 -19.96 28.82 2.55
C ASN A 290 -19.20 29.80 3.47
N LEU A 291 -17.93 29.51 3.75
CA LEU A 291 -17.07 30.35 4.57
C LEU A 291 -16.38 31.48 3.79
N GLY A 292 -16.46 31.48 2.45
CA GLY A 292 -15.73 32.43 1.61
C GLY A 292 -14.21 32.23 1.65
N ILE A 293 -13.74 31.01 1.94
CA ILE A 293 -12.33 30.64 2.04
C ILE A 293 -11.91 29.83 0.81
N ILE A 294 -10.68 30.03 0.34
CA ILE A 294 -10.10 29.22 -0.73
C ILE A 294 -9.48 27.97 -0.11
N PRO A 295 -9.87 26.76 -0.52
CA PRO A 295 -9.28 25.53 0.00
C PRO A 295 -7.80 25.43 -0.37
N LYS A 296 -7.01 24.77 0.49
CA LYS A 296 -5.62 24.45 0.17
C LYS A 296 -5.58 23.45 -0.98
N LYS A 297 -4.55 23.56 -1.83
CA LYS A 297 -4.24 22.54 -2.83
C LYS A 297 -3.67 21.29 -2.17
N LEU A 298 -4.02 20.14 -2.73
CA LEU A 298 -3.49 18.85 -2.33
C LEU A 298 -2.07 18.69 -2.88
N LYS A 299 -1.19 18.07 -2.10
CA LYS A 299 0.17 17.73 -2.52
C LYS A 299 0.20 16.33 -3.09
N VAL A 300 0.92 16.15 -4.19
CA VAL A 300 1.10 14.86 -4.86
C VAL A 300 2.58 14.58 -5.02
N GLY A 301 3.06 13.46 -4.48
CA GLY A 301 4.46 13.05 -4.60
C GLY A 301 4.85 12.72 -6.05
N ILE A 302 4.25 11.67 -6.61
CA ILE A 302 4.51 11.18 -7.96
C ILE A 302 3.19 11.05 -8.73
N GLU A 303 3.14 11.60 -9.94
CA GLU A 303 2.01 11.49 -10.86
C GLU A 303 2.35 10.57 -12.04
N PHE A 304 1.82 9.35 -11.98
CA PHE A 304 1.87 8.40 -13.09
C PHE A 304 0.83 8.77 -14.15
N LYS A 305 1.33 9.08 -15.36
CA LYS A 305 0.50 9.39 -16.55
C LYS A 305 0.55 8.26 -17.60
N GLN A 306 1.42 7.27 -17.39
CA GLN A 306 1.72 6.13 -18.25
C GLN A 306 2.04 4.91 -17.39
N ASP A 307 2.12 3.73 -18.01
CA ASP A 307 2.44 2.47 -17.35
C ASP A 307 3.73 2.51 -16.52
N ILE A 308 3.73 1.73 -15.44
CA ILE A 308 4.91 1.42 -14.62
C ILE A 308 5.12 -0.08 -14.53
N TYR A 309 6.33 -0.51 -14.87
CA TYR A 309 6.85 -1.85 -14.70
C TYR A 309 7.92 -1.84 -13.60
N GLY A 310 7.59 -2.39 -12.45
CA GLY A 310 8.37 -2.23 -11.22
C GLY A 310 9.49 -3.23 -11.00
N ASN A 311 9.51 -4.39 -11.69
CA ASN A 311 10.51 -5.45 -11.48
C ASN A 311 10.69 -5.88 -10.00
N GLY A 312 9.65 -5.75 -9.17
CA GLY A 312 9.68 -6.01 -7.73
C GLY A 312 10.30 -4.89 -6.89
N PHE A 313 10.82 -3.82 -7.49
CA PHE A 313 11.44 -2.71 -6.77
C PHE A 313 10.44 -1.88 -5.97
N THR A 314 10.96 -1.22 -4.93
CA THR A 314 10.20 -0.35 -4.04
C THR A 314 10.34 1.13 -4.42
N ILE A 315 9.27 1.90 -4.26
CA ILE A 315 9.30 3.37 -4.16
C ILE A 315 8.71 3.77 -2.80
N ASN A 316 9.54 4.39 -1.96
CA ASN A 316 9.24 4.72 -0.57
C ASN A 316 9.36 6.23 -0.34
N LEU A 317 8.23 6.92 -0.20
CA LEU A 317 8.18 8.38 -0.06
C LEU A 317 8.29 8.88 1.39
N HIS A 318 8.97 8.13 2.27
CA HIS A 318 9.03 8.43 3.71
C HIS A 318 9.45 9.88 3.99
N GLU A 319 10.48 10.37 3.30
CA GLU A 319 11.02 11.72 3.45
C GLU A 319 10.07 12.84 2.99
N LEU A 320 9.03 12.50 2.21
CA LEU A 320 7.98 13.43 1.80
C LEU A 320 6.78 13.40 2.74
N THR A 321 6.31 12.20 3.08
CA THR A 321 4.97 12.03 3.67
C THR A 321 4.99 11.86 5.19
N PHE A 322 6.08 11.34 5.75
CA PHE A 322 6.16 11.07 7.18
C PHE A 322 6.52 12.33 7.95
N PRO A 323 5.85 12.63 9.08
CA PRO A 323 6.16 13.83 9.85
C PRO A 323 7.62 13.89 10.29
N SER A 324 8.23 15.07 10.19
CA SER A 324 9.66 15.26 10.47
C SER A 324 9.99 15.33 11.96
N GLN A 325 8.99 15.40 12.83
CA GLN A 325 9.15 15.52 14.28
C GLN A 325 8.47 14.37 15.01
N LEU A 326 9.01 14.04 16.18
CA LEU A 326 8.46 13.03 17.08
C LEU A 326 8.16 13.71 18.42
N HIS A 327 7.02 13.37 19.01
CA HIS A 327 6.67 13.84 20.35
C HIS A 327 7.70 13.30 21.36
N PRO A 328 8.32 14.15 22.21
CA PRO A 328 9.47 13.75 23.03
C PRO A 328 9.20 12.59 24.00
N GLU A 329 7.96 12.45 24.48
CA GLU A 329 7.61 11.44 25.49
C GLU A 329 6.97 10.19 24.91
N THR A 330 6.19 10.33 23.84
CA THR A 330 5.37 9.24 23.29
C THR A 330 5.97 8.65 22.02
N ASN A 331 6.96 9.32 21.43
CA ASN A 331 7.53 9.02 20.13
C ASN A 331 6.51 9.01 18.97
N LYS A 332 5.30 9.57 19.20
CA LYS A 332 4.28 9.70 18.16
C LYS A 332 4.72 10.77 17.16
N PRO A 333 4.60 10.53 15.84
CA PRO A 333 4.84 11.55 14.83
C PRO A 333 3.96 12.78 15.03
N ILE A 334 4.56 13.95 14.96
CA ILE A 334 3.90 15.25 15.02
C ILE A 334 4.38 16.11 13.87
N LEU A 335 3.48 16.94 13.33
CA LEU A 335 3.79 17.79 12.20
C LEU A 335 4.87 18.82 12.56
N GLY A 336 5.96 18.80 11.81
CA GLY A 336 6.94 19.87 11.76
C GLY A 336 6.43 21.07 10.96
N LEU A 337 7.08 22.23 11.16
CA LEU A 337 6.70 23.50 10.54
C LEU A 337 6.65 23.46 9.00
N ASN A 338 7.48 22.62 8.39
CA ASN A 338 7.67 22.54 6.95
C ASN A 338 7.20 21.21 6.36
N ASP A 339 6.47 20.40 7.11
CA ASP A 339 5.95 19.13 6.60
C ASP A 339 4.91 19.42 5.50
N PRO A 340 5.09 18.85 4.29
CA PRO A 340 4.21 19.14 3.17
C PRO A 340 2.86 18.44 3.33
N PHE A 341 2.86 17.24 3.93
CA PHE A 341 1.65 16.49 4.25
C PHE A 341 1.12 16.93 5.62
N GLN A 342 -0.03 17.59 5.63
CA GLN A 342 -0.64 18.19 6.83
C GLN A 342 -1.94 17.48 7.24
N GLY A 343 -2.23 16.34 6.61
CA GLY A 343 -3.54 15.68 6.69
C GLY A 343 -4.57 16.27 5.72
N PRO A 344 -5.83 15.78 5.82
CA PRO A 344 -6.85 16.00 4.81
C PRO A 344 -7.52 17.36 4.94
N LEU A 345 -8.11 17.77 3.82
CA LEU A 345 -9.08 18.86 3.80
C LEU A 345 -10.28 18.53 4.70
N GLU A 346 -10.90 19.55 5.26
CA GLU A 346 -12.16 19.43 5.99
C GLU A 346 -13.32 19.31 5.01
N PHE A 347 -14.19 18.30 5.17
CA PHE A 347 -15.50 18.27 4.53
C PHE A 347 -16.44 19.26 5.22
N VAL A 348 -16.43 19.27 6.55
CA VAL A 348 -17.14 20.25 7.38
C VAL A 348 -16.47 20.32 8.75
N SER A 349 -16.37 21.52 9.33
CA SER A 349 -16.07 21.70 10.75
C SER A 349 -17.11 22.60 11.41
N ALA A 350 -17.65 22.15 12.54
CA ALA A 350 -18.70 22.84 13.28
C ALA A 350 -18.64 22.49 14.77
N GLN A 351 -18.70 23.51 15.64
CA GLN A 351 -18.72 23.34 17.10
C GLN A 351 -17.57 22.46 17.64
N GLY A 352 -16.40 22.53 16.99
CA GLY A 352 -15.25 21.74 17.37
C GLY A 352 -15.29 20.28 16.90
N VAL A 353 -16.24 19.89 16.05
CA VAL A 353 -16.29 18.59 15.37
C VAL A 353 -15.95 18.76 13.89
N THR A 354 -15.02 17.96 13.38
CA THR A 354 -14.57 18.01 11.98
C THR A 354 -14.76 16.66 11.31
N VAL A 355 -15.37 16.67 10.12
CA VAL A 355 -15.38 15.52 9.21
C VAL A 355 -14.31 15.73 8.16
N HIS A 356 -13.48 14.72 7.94
CA HIS A 356 -12.35 14.80 7.02
C HIS A 356 -12.74 14.42 5.58
N GLY A 357 -12.13 15.10 4.61
CA GLY A 357 -12.37 14.98 3.18
C GLY A 357 -11.22 14.31 2.42
N GLN A 358 -10.76 14.93 1.32
CA GLN A 358 -9.63 14.42 0.53
C GLN A 358 -8.28 14.79 1.16
N ASP A 359 -7.33 13.86 1.09
CA ASP A 359 -5.98 14.01 1.63
C ASP A 359 -4.94 14.22 0.53
N ASN A 360 -3.72 14.58 0.94
CA ASN A 360 -2.54 14.58 0.09
C ASN A 360 -2.23 13.15 -0.38
N ILE A 361 -1.51 13.03 -1.49
CA ILE A 361 -1.39 11.80 -2.26
C ILE A 361 0.10 11.48 -2.46
N GLY A 362 0.52 10.27 -2.12
CA GLY A 362 1.86 9.80 -2.44
C GLY A 362 2.03 9.61 -3.94
N PHE A 363 1.16 8.75 -4.51
CA PHE A 363 1.15 8.35 -5.90
C PHE A 363 -0.22 8.61 -6.52
N LEU A 364 -0.27 9.33 -7.64
CA LEU A 364 -1.50 9.64 -8.37
C LEU A 364 -1.47 8.98 -9.74
N VAL A 365 -2.54 8.30 -10.13
CA VAL A 365 -2.81 7.92 -11.53
C VAL A 365 -3.84 8.87 -12.09
N SER A 366 -3.40 9.81 -12.94
CA SER A 366 -4.24 10.90 -13.46
C SER A 366 -4.77 10.67 -14.88
N ARG A 367 -4.41 9.55 -15.52
CA ARG A 367 -4.77 9.21 -16.90
C ARG A 367 -5.44 7.85 -16.96
N ASP A 368 -6.28 7.68 -17.97
CA ASP A 368 -6.94 6.42 -18.25
C ASP A 368 -5.96 5.39 -18.81
N HIS A 369 -6.31 4.10 -18.71
CA HIS A 369 -5.57 2.97 -19.31
C HIS A 369 -4.12 2.84 -18.83
N VAL A 370 -3.84 3.23 -17.58
CA VAL A 370 -2.52 3.07 -16.96
C VAL A 370 -2.44 1.73 -16.23
N MET A 371 -1.35 1.00 -16.45
CA MET A 371 -1.01 -0.21 -15.71
C MET A 371 0.11 0.03 -14.68
N ILE A 372 -0.12 -0.40 -13.45
CA ILE A 372 0.87 -0.50 -12.38
C ILE A 372 1.19 -1.98 -12.19
N ASN A 373 2.37 -2.42 -12.63
CA ASN A 373 2.76 -3.81 -12.58
C ASN A 373 4.02 -4.04 -11.73
N ASN A 374 3.97 -5.03 -10.84
CA ASN A 374 5.13 -5.59 -10.15
C ASN A 374 5.96 -4.55 -9.38
N VAL A 375 5.32 -3.63 -8.65
CA VAL A 375 6.00 -2.57 -7.88
C VAL A 375 5.51 -2.54 -6.43
N SER A 376 6.39 -2.19 -5.50
CA SER A 376 6.03 -1.89 -4.12
C SER A 376 5.96 -0.38 -3.89
N LEU A 377 4.76 0.18 -3.73
CA LEU A 377 4.55 1.61 -3.44
C LEU A 377 4.22 1.81 -1.96
N LYS A 378 4.96 2.71 -1.30
CA LYS A 378 4.69 3.06 0.10
C LYS A 378 4.92 4.54 0.37
N ASN A 379 4.04 5.13 1.19
CA ASN A 379 4.24 6.51 1.63
C ASN A 379 5.31 6.60 2.73
N THR A 380 5.43 5.59 3.58
CA THR A 380 6.43 5.55 4.65
C THR A 380 6.94 4.13 4.90
N ASN A 381 8.05 4.02 5.64
CA ASN A 381 8.52 2.78 6.26
C ASN A 381 7.43 2.12 7.13
N ASN A 382 7.53 0.82 7.36
CA ASN A 382 6.59 0.10 8.20
C ASN A 382 6.60 0.64 9.64
N VAL A 383 5.41 0.66 10.26
CA VAL A 383 5.19 1.18 11.62
C VAL A 383 4.61 0.09 12.53
N SER A 384 4.91 0.17 13.83
CA SER A 384 4.30 -0.70 14.86
C SER A 384 3.04 -0.10 15.50
N ASP A 385 2.67 1.11 15.11
CA ASP A 385 1.49 1.82 15.59
C ASP A 385 0.84 2.50 14.39
N LEU A 386 -0.36 2.07 14.00
CA LEU A 386 -1.04 2.63 12.84
C LEU A 386 -1.37 4.12 13.02
N THR A 387 -1.42 4.65 14.24
CA THR A 387 -1.61 6.10 14.47
C THR A 387 -0.43 6.94 14.00
N HIS A 388 0.71 6.34 13.68
CA HIS A 388 1.82 7.02 13.01
C HIS A 388 1.51 7.38 11.55
N LEU A 389 0.43 6.84 11.00
CA LEU A 389 -0.06 7.11 9.65
C LEU A 389 -1.14 8.22 9.61
N ASP A 390 -1.41 8.92 10.71
CA ASP A 390 -2.45 9.97 10.80
C ASP A 390 -2.31 11.07 9.72
N PHE A 391 -1.06 11.39 9.34
CA PHE A 391 -0.73 12.51 8.44
C PHE A 391 -0.12 12.09 7.11
N VAL A 392 0.10 10.80 6.85
CA VAL A 392 0.87 10.35 5.67
C VAL A 392 0.08 10.37 4.35
N GLY A 393 -1.20 10.74 4.39
CA GLY A 393 -2.05 10.88 3.21
C GLY A 393 -2.47 9.55 2.56
N THR A 394 -3.06 9.63 1.37
CA THR A 394 -3.38 8.46 0.54
C THR A 394 -2.10 7.92 -0.10
N THR A 395 -1.84 6.61 -0.05
CA THR A 395 -0.67 6.04 -0.76
C THR A 395 -0.87 6.14 -2.27
N LEU A 396 -1.93 5.53 -2.80
CA LEU A 396 -2.23 5.53 -4.23
C LEU A 396 -3.65 6.04 -4.49
N GLU A 397 -3.79 7.14 -5.23
CA GLU A 397 -5.09 7.66 -5.67
C GLU A 397 -5.28 7.49 -7.17
N ILE A 398 -6.45 6.96 -7.55
CA ILE A 398 -6.83 6.70 -8.93
C ILE A 398 -7.88 7.73 -9.35
N MET A 399 -7.56 8.51 -10.40
CA MET A 399 -8.45 9.48 -11.02
C MET A 399 -8.78 9.18 -12.49
N GLY A 400 -8.03 8.29 -13.14
CA GLY A 400 -8.31 7.82 -14.51
C GLY A 400 -9.14 6.54 -14.54
N ASP A 401 -9.79 6.31 -15.68
CA ASP A 401 -10.59 5.11 -15.95
C ASP A 401 -9.72 3.97 -16.51
N ASN A 402 -10.19 2.72 -16.40
CA ASN A 402 -9.53 1.53 -16.97
C ASN A 402 -8.08 1.33 -16.46
N VAL A 403 -7.83 1.71 -15.21
CA VAL A 403 -6.53 1.52 -14.55
C VAL A 403 -6.39 0.10 -14.04
N THR A 404 -5.21 -0.50 -14.18
CA THR A 404 -4.91 -1.84 -13.66
C THR A 404 -3.75 -1.81 -12.68
N ILE A 405 -3.94 -2.35 -11.49
CA ILE A 405 -2.90 -2.61 -10.50
C ILE A 405 -2.71 -4.13 -10.47
N ILE A 406 -1.51 -4.61 -10.79
CA ILE A 406 -1.23 -6.05 -10.88
C ILE A 406 0.13 -6.41 -10.28
N ASN A 407 0.24 -7.59 -9.65
CA ASN A 407 1.49 -8.10 -9.07
C ASN A 407 2.15 -7.14 -8.08
N SER A 408 1.40 -6.24 -7.45
CA SER A 408 1.96 -5.08 -6.75
C SER A 408 1.65 -5.09 -5.26
N ILE A 409 2.47 -4.39 -4.49
CA ILE A 409 2.28 -4.19 -3.05
C ILE A 409 2.08 -2.71 -2.81
N ILE A 410 0.90 -2.31 -2.31
CA ILE A 410 0.63 -0.91 -1.97
C ILE A 410 0.47 -0.82 -0.46
N SER A 411 1.17 0.11 0.20
CA SER A 411 1.21 0.11 1.66
C SER A 411 1.38 1.46 2.35
N ASN A 412 1.11 1.45 3.66
CA ASN A 412 1.45 2.50 4.62
C ASN A 412 0.82 3.85 4.30
N GLY A 413 -0.51 3.90 4.22
CA GLY A 413 -1.26 5.13 4.00
C GLY A 413 -2.14 5.51 5.20
N ARG A 414 -2.63 6.74 5.24
CA ARG A 414 -3.87 7.01 5.98
C ARG A 414 -5.01 6.20 5.36
N THR A 415 -5.09 6.29 4.04
CA THR A 415 -5.79 5.34 3.15
C THR A 415 -4.76 4.75 2.20
N THR A 416 -4.76 3.44 1.94
CA THR A 416 -3.74 2.84 1.05
C THR A 416 -4.08 3.09 -0.43
N VAL A 417 -5.29 2.75 -0.88
CA VAL A 417 -5.78 2.99 -2.25
C VAL A 417 -7.09 3.74 -2.20
N ARG A 418 -7.23 4.82 -2.99
CA ARG A 418 -8.47 5.59 -3.13
C ARG A 418 -8.91 5.63 -4.60
N SER A 419 -10.19 5.36 -4.86
CA SER A 419 -10.80 5.37 -6.20
C SER A 419 -12.19 6.03 -6.13
N PHE A 420 -12.27 7.28 -6.57
CA PHE A 420 -13.51 8.07 -6.55
C PHE A 420 -13.85 8.53 -7.97
N SER A 421 -15.08 8.26 -8.43
CA SER A 421 -15.56 8.61 -9.78
C SER A 421 -14.62 8.14 -10.91
N ASN A 422 -14.25 6.86 -10.89
CA ASN A 422 -13.55 6.20 -12.00
C ASN A 422 -14.10 4.81 -12.25
N GLU A 423 -14.16 4.43 -13.52
CA GLU A 423 -14.70 3.15 -13.98
C GLU A 423 -13.58 2.16 -14.32
N ASN A 424 -13.85 0.89 -14.04
CA ASN A 424 -13.02 -0.27 -14.40
C ASN A 424 -11.61 -0.25 -13.78
N LEU A 425 -11.45 0.23 -12.54
CA LEU A 425 -10.23 -0.05 -11.79
C LEU A 425 -10.13 -1.56 -11.52
N THR A 426 -9.06 -2.20 -11.99
CA THR A 426 -8.77 -3.61 -11.70
C THR A 426 -7.58 -3.72 -10.75
N ILE A 427 -7.74 -4.50 -9.68
CA ILE A 427 -6.67 -4.84 -8.75
C ILE A 427 -6.54 -6.36 -8.75
N GLU A 428 -5.40 -6.87 -9.21
CA GLU A 428 -5.17 -8.31 -9.43
C GLU A 428 -3.84 -8.76 -8.82
N LYS A 429 -3.77 -9.97 -8.25
CA LYS A 429 -2.52 -10.59 -7.79
C LYS A 429 -1.67 -9.66 -6.90
N SER A 430 -2.32 -8.93 -6.00
CA SER A 430 -1.68 -7.84 -5.26
C SER A 430 -1.89 -7.97 -3.76
N ILE A 431 -1.06 -7.26 -2.99
CA ILE A 431 -1.24 -7.09 -1.54
C ILE A 431 -1.44 -5.62 -1.25
N LEU A 432 -2.56 -5.28 -0.62
CA LEU A 432 -2.82 -3.95 -0.10
C LEU A 432 -2.76 -4.00 1.42
N GLN A 433 -1.89 -3.19 2.04
CA GLN A 433 -1.61 -3.36 3.47
C GLN A 433 -1.33 -2.07 4.24
N TYR A 434 -1.52 -2.14 5.55
CA TYR A 434 -1.22 -1.08 6.52
C TYR A 434 -1.87 0.26 6.20
N ALA A 435 -3.10 0.44 6.67
CA ALA A 435 -3.81 1.70 6.58
C ALA A 435 -4.20 2.23 7.96
N ARG A 436 -4.12 3.55 8.17
CA ARG A 436 -4.72 4.18 9.36
C ARG A 436 -6.23 4.02 9.42
N GLU A 437 -6.87 4.07 8.25
CA GLU A 437 -8.31 4.03 8.07
C GLU A 437 -8.70 2.81 7.25
N PHE A 438 -8.73 2.99 5.92
CA PHE A 438 -9.15 2.01 4.94
C PHE A 438 -7.98 1.61 4.06
N ILE A 439 -7.89 0.32 3.75
CA ILE A 439 -6.91 -0.15 2.77
C ILE A 439 -7.38 0.26 1.37
N LEU A 440 -8.63 -0.01 1.01
CA LEU A 440 -9.23 0.42 -0.25
C LEU A 440 -10.47 1.26 0.03
N LYS A 441 -10.46 2.51 -0.44
CA LYS A 441 -11.58 3.44 -0.31
C LYS A 441 -12.17 3.73 -1.69
N ILE A 442 -13.43 3.36 -1.88
CA ILE A 442 -14.18 3.51 -3.12
C ILE A 442 -15.29 4.54 -2.88
N GLY A 443 -15.59 5.38 -3.85
CA GLY A 443 -16.69 6.33 -3.72
C GLY A 443 -16.98 7.10 -4.99
N SER A 444 -17.73 8.19 -4.83
CA SER A 444 -18.10 9.08 -5.92
C SER A 444 -17.97 10.54 -5.51
N ASN A 445 -17.40 11.33 -6.41
CA ASN A 445 -17.40 12.79 -6.37
C ASN A 445 -18.66 13.38 -7.04
N GLN A 446 -19.55 12.56 -7.60
CA GLN A 446 -20.88 12.95 -8.06
C GLN A 446 -21.91 12.69 -6.97
N PHE A 447 -22.78 13.66 -6.72
CA PHE A 447 -23.75 13.58 -5.64
C PHE A 447 -24.97 14.46 -5.92
N ILE A 448 -26.08 14.13 -5.26
CA ILE A 448 -27.31 14.91 -5.28
C ILE A 448 -27.55 15.49 -3.90
N ARG A 449 -27.74 16.82 -3.83
CA ARG A 449 -28.03 17.53 -2.58
C ARG A 449 -29.49 17.36 -2.19
N ALA A 450 -29.74 17.34 -0.88
CA ALA A 450 -31.08 17.41 -0.32
C ALA A 450 -31.78 18.71 -0.77
N GLN A 451 -33.04 18.61 -1.19
CA GLN A 451 -33.81 19.76 -1.67
C GLN A 451 -34.45 20.54 -0.51
N ASN A 452 -34.89 19.81 0.51
CA ASN A 452 -35.55 20.34 1.70
C ASN A 452 -35.30 19.42 2.90
N GLN A 453 -35.69 19.88 4.10
CA GLN A 453 -35.51 19.12 5.35
C GLN A 453 -36.33 17.81 5.41
N GLU A 454 -37.34 17.64 4.58
CA GLU A 454 -38.14 16.40 4.51
C GLU A 454 -37.50 15.36 3.58
N GLN A 455 -36.67 15.79 2.62
CA GLN A 455 -36.02 14.94 1.62
C GLN A 455 -34.50 14.99 1.75
N LEU A 456 -33.99 14.53 2.90
CA LEU A 456 -32.56 14.49 3.19
C LEU A 456 -31.80 13.43 2.39
N TYR A 457 -32.48 12.36 1.93
CA TYR A 457 -31.84 11.23 1.24
C TYR A 457 -32.32 11.15 -0.22
N PRO A 458 -31.85 12.06 -1.11
CA PRO A 458 -32.21 11.99 -2.53
C PRO A 458 -31.63 10.73 -3.18
N ILE A 459 -32.29 10.25 -4.24
CA ILE A 459 -31.83 9.09 -5.00
C ILE A 459 -31.25 9.56 -6.33
N PRO A 460 -29.98 9.22 -6.65
CA PRO A 460 -29.39 9.49 -7.95
C PRO A 460 -29.88 8.47 -8.98
N TYR A 461 -30.64 8.95 -9.96
CA TYR A 461 -31.13 8.15 -11.08
C TYR A 461 -30.36 8.44 -12.36
N ASP A 462 -30.04 7.41 -13.14
CA ASP A 462 -29.50 7.53 -14.49
C ASP A 462 -30.58 7.92 -15.51
N THR A 463 -30.20 8.16 -16.76
CA THR A 463 -31.13 8.55 -17.84
C THR A 463 -32.18 7.48 -18.18
N ARG A 464 -32.03 6.26 -17.67
CA ARG A 464 -32.93 5.12 -17.86
C ARG A 464 -33.77 4.82 -16.61
N GLY A 465 -33.62 5.60 -15.54
CA GLY A 465 -34.31 5.42 -14.26
C GLY A 465 -33.70 4.36 -13.34
N GLY A 466 -32.51 3.84 -13.65
CA GLY A 466 -31.72 2.99 -12.74
C GLY A 466 -30.93 3.83 -11.74
N ILE A 467 -30.33 3.20 -10.72
CA ILE A 467 -29.43 3.93 -9.80
C ILE A 467 -28.19 4.39 -10.57
N ALA A 468 -27.89 5.69 -10.52
CA ALA A 468 -26.71 6.23 -11.17
C ALA A 468 -25.44 5.79 -10.42
N SER A 469 -24.42 5.45 -11.19
CA SER A 469 -23.10 5.05 -10.73
C SER A 469 -22.07 5.63 -11.69
N ASP A 470 -20.93 6.02 -11.13
CA ASP A 470 -19.77 6.54 -11.86
C ASP A 470 -18.45 5.96 -11.31
N SER A 471 -18.53 4.92 -10.48
CA SER A 471 -17.36 4.26 -9.91
C SER A 471 -17.51 2.74 -9.98
N SER A 472 -16.49 2.07 -10.50
CA SER A 472 -16.45 0.61 -10.50
C SER A 472 -15.03 0.06 -10.29
N VAL A 473 -14.93 -0.92 -9.39
CA VAL A 473 -13.67 -1.56 -8.99
C VAL A 473 -13.83 -3.08 -9.04
N ILE A 474 -12.83 -3.76 -9.61
CA ILE A 474 -12.71 -5.22 -9.65
C ILE A 474 -11.50 -5.60 -8.82
N VAL A 475 -11.70 -6.43 -7.79
CA VAL A 475 -10.64 -7.01 -6.97
C VAL A 475 -10.57 -8.50 -7.25
N LYS A 476 -9.40 -8.98 -7.65
CA LYS A 476 -9.17 -10.37 -8.04
C LYS A 476 -7.88 -10.90 -7.43
N ASP A 477 -7.90 -12.12 -6.88
CA ASP A 477 -6.67 -12.79 -6.40
C ASP A 477 -5.79 -11.86 -5.54
N THR A 478 -6.38 -11.17 -4.57
CA THR A 478 -5.76 -10.02 -3.88
C THR A 478 -6.00 -10.11 -2.38
N PHE A 479 -4.96 -9.80 -1.60
CA PHE A 479 -5.01 -9.88 -0.15
C PHE A 479 -4.98 -8.49 0.50
N PHE A 480 -5.79 -8.35 1.54
CA PHE A 480 -5.84 -7.15 2.38
C PHE A 480 -5.24 -7.47 3.73
N TYR A 481 -4.35 -6.62 4.22
CA TYR A 481 -3.67 -6.85 5.49
C TYR A 481 -3.62 -5.62 6.37
N THR A 482 -4.25 -5.72 7.55
CA THR A 482 -4.15 -4.75 8.65
C THR A 482 -4.62 -3.33 8.32
N SER A 483 -5.80 -2.96 8.83
CA SER A 483 -6.33 -1.60 8.76
C SER A 483 -6.70 -1.07 10.14
N GLY A 484 -6.70 0.25 10.33
CA GLY A 484 -7.16 0.84 11.59
C GLY A 484 -8.68 0.83 11.74
N ILE A 485 -9.43 0.79 10.63
CA ILE A 485 -10.91 0.73 10.65
C ILE A 485 -11.41 -0.50 9.88
N PHE A 486 -11.48 -0.44 8.54
CA PHE A 486 -11.91 -1.57 7.70
C PHE A 486 -11.02 -1.72 6.45
N CYS A 487 -10.86 -2.93 5.90
CA CYS A 487 -10.10 -3.17 4.69
C CYS A 487 -10.69 -2.41 3.50
N ILE A 488 -12.00 -2.52 3.26
CA ILE A 488 -12.66 -1.82 2.16
C ILE A 488 -13.74 -0.89 2.70
N GLY A 489 -13.67 0.39 2.34
CA GLY A 489 -14.70 1.38 2.61
C GLY A 489 -15.37 1.84 1.33
N ILE A 490 -16.69 1.68 1.21
CA ILE A 490 -17.49 2.24 0.12
C ILE A 490 -18.27 3.45 0.66
N ASP A 491 -17.83 4.63 0.25
CA ASP A 491 -18.23 5.94 0.79
C ASP A 491 -19.48 6.49 0.07
N THR A 492 -20.41 7.06 0.84
CA THR A 492 -21.43 7.98 0.34
C THR A 492 -21.45 9.26 1.16
N HIS A 493 -21.92 10.36 0.57
CA HIS A 493 -22.07 11.62 1.29
C HIS A 493 -22.92 11.49 2.57
N PHE A 494 -22.61 12.31 3.56
CA PHE A 494 -23.45 12.50 4.73
C PHE A 494 -24.69 13.36 4.40
N SER A 495 -25.82 13.04 5.03
CA SER A 495 -27.13 13.65 4.75
C SER A 495 -27.88 14.11 6.01
N GLY A 496 -27.20 14.23 7.14
CA GLY A 496 -27.87 14.63 8.38
C GLY A 496 -28.50 16.04 8.28
N PRO A 497 -29.60 16.30 9.02
CA PRO A 497 -30.28 17.59 9.02
C PRO A 497 -29.37 18.82 9.27
N LEU A 498 -28.32 18.67 10.08
CA LEU A 498 -27.35 19.74 10.38
C LEU A 498 -26.58 20.20 9.13
N LEU A 499 -26.37 19.30 8.17
CA LEU A 499 -25.67 19.61 6.92
C LEU A 499 -26.57 20.35 5.93
N TYR A 500 -27.90 20.26 6.07
CA TYR A 500 -28.83 21.00 5.22
C TYR A 500 -28.91 22.49 5.61
N ASP A 501 -29.24 22.80 6.86
CA ASP A 501 -29.30 24.17 7.38
C ASP A 501 -28.68 24.26 8.78
N GLY A 502 -27.35 24.36 8.78
CA GLY A 502 -26.55 24.50 9.98
C GLY A 502 -26.39 25.96 10.44
N THR A 503 -27.12 26.93 9.89
CA THR A 503 -26.91 28.36 10.20
C THR A 503 -27.02 28.69 11.69
N LYS A 504 -27.82 27.94 12.44
CA LYS A 504 -27.96 28.09 13.91
C LYS A 504 -26.87 27.39 14.74
N TYR A 505 -26.19 26.39 14.17
CA TYR A 505 -25.35 25.46 14.93
C TYR A 505 -23.91 25.38 14.42
N ALA A 506 -23.62 25.83 13.21
CA ALA A 506 -22.37 25.59 12.50
C ALA A 506 -21.88 26.82 11.71
N ASN A 507 -22.12 28.04 12.23
CA ASN A 507 -21.56 29.31 11.71
C ASN A 507 -21.58 29.45 10.17
N GLY A 508 -22.74 29.29 9.55
CA GLY A 508 -22.92 29.54 8.11
C GLY A 508 -22.79 28.31 7.21
N VAL A 509 -22.57 27.12 7.78
CA VAL A 509 -22.68 25.85 7.03
C VAL A 509 -24.13 25.60 6.61
N LYS A 510 -24.34 25.35 5.30
CA LYS A 510 -25.62 24.97 4.70
C LYS A 510 -25.41 24.21 3.38
N ASP A 511 -26.46 23.55 2.92
CA ASP A 511 -26.52 22.85 1.63
C ASP A 511 -25.43 21.78 1.44
N LEU A 512 -24.96 21.13 2.52
CA LEU A 512 -23.98 20.03 2.47
C LEU A 512 -24.63 18.64 2.49
N ALA A 513 -25.88 18.51 2.96
CA ALA A 513 -26.57 17.23 2.99
C ALA A 513 -26.75 16.69 1.57
N ALA A 514 -26.18 15.52 1.29
CA ALA A 514 -26.21 14.91 -0.03
C ALA A 514 -26.15 13.38 0.01
N THR A 515 -26.48 12.74 -1.10
CA THR A 515 -26.24 11.31 -1.35
C THR A 515 -25.39 11.18 -2.61
N SER A 516 -24.30 10.41 -2.53
CA SER A 516 -23.41 10.15 -3.67
C SER A 516 -24.05 9.24 -4.71
N TYR A 517 -23.53 9.29 -5.94
CA TYR A 517 -23.76 8.23 -6.92
C TYR A 517 -23.21 6.91 -6.36
N ALA A 518 -23.80 5.80 -6.78
CA ALA A 518 -23.40 4.47 -6.31
C ALA A 518 -22.01 4.09 -6.84
N SER A 519 -21.31 3.27 -6.07
CA SER A 519 -20.10 2.57 -6.53
C SER A 519 -20.37 1.07 -6.68
N HIS A 520 -19.70 0.43 -7.63
CA HIS A 520 -19.79 -1.01 -7.85
C HIS A 520 -18.47 -1.70 -7.50
N LEU A 521 -18.49 -2.60 -6.52
CA LEU A 521 -17.36 -3.46 -6.20
C LEU A 521 -17.62 -4.87 -6.73
N THR A 522 -16.70 -5.41 -7.53
CA THR A 522 -16.70 -6.81 -7.93
C THR A 522 -15.53 -7.52 -7.26
N ILE A 523 -15.80 -8.66 -6.61
CA ILE A 523 -14.78 -9.50 -6.00
C ILE A 523 -14.79 -10.86 -6.71
N SER A 524 -13.64 -11.33 -7.18
CA SER A 524 -13.49 -12.64 -7.83
C SER A 524 -12.19 -13.35 -7.48
N GLY A 525 -12.13 -14.67 -7.68
CA GLY A 525 -10.91 -15.44 -7.38
C GLY A 525 -10.60 -15.48 -5.88
N ASP A 526 -9.33 -15.60 -5.53
CA ASP A 526 -8.88 -15.76 -4.15
C ASP A 526 -8.67 -14.40 -3.46
N VAL A 527 -9.69 -13.90 -2.77
CA VAL A 527 -9.62 -12.64 -2.02
C VAL A 527 -9.74 -12.90 -0.54
N ARG A 528 -8.76 -12.43 0.23
CA ARG A 528 -8.62 -12.73 1.67
C ARG A 528 -8.40 -11.46 2.48
N PHE A 529 -9.01 -11.39 3.66
CA PHE A 529 -8.91 -10.25 4.58
C PHE A 529 -8.22 -10.64 5.89
N TYR A 530 -6.92 -10.36 6.01
CA TYR A 530 -6.11 -10.58 7.21
C TYR A 530 -6.22 -9.37 8.15
N ASP A 531 -7.38 -9.20 8.80
CA ASP A 531 -7.68 -7.95 9.52
C ASP A 531 -8.55 -8.16 10.77
N TRP A 532 -8.13 -9.08 11.64
CA TRP A 532 -8.68 -9.17 12.99
C TRP A 532 -8.04 -8.13 13.90
N LYS A 533 -8.85 -7.30 14.54
CA LYS A 533 -8.38 -6.25 15.46
C LYS A 533 -9.19 -6.19 16.73
N SER A 534 -8.55 -5.76 17.80
CA SER A 534 -9.23 -5.54 19.07
C SER A 534 -10.32 -4.49 18.91
N VAL A 535 -11.48 -4.72 19.49
CA VAL A 535 -12.59 -3.75 19.49
C VAL A 535 -12.14 -2.43 20.13
N ASP A 536 -11.25 -2.48 21.12
CA ASP A 536 -10.70 -1.30 21.81
C ASP A 536 -9.70 -0.49 20.95
N SER A 537 -9.18 -1.09 19.88
CA SER A 537 -8.25 -0.43 18.95
C SER A 537 -8.95 0.34 17.84
N LEU A 538 -10.27 0.18 17.71
CA LEU A 538 -11.02 0.88 16.68
C LEU A 538 -11.09 2.37 17.00
N ASP A 539 -10.60 3.18 16.07
CA ASP A 539 -10.56 4.62 16.23
C ASP A 539 -10.96 5.34 14.95
N SER A 540 -12.13 5.98 15.00
CA SER A 540 -12.67 6.79 13.92
C SER A 540 -12.25 8.25 13.98
N SER A 541 -11.32 8.64 14.87
CA SER A 541 -10.86 10.03 15.01
C SER A 541 -10.33 10.63 13.71
N THR A 542 -9.85 9.79 12.79
CA THR A 542 -9.38 10.19 11.47
C THR A 542 -10.53 10.31 10.45
N LEU A 543 -11.71 9.75 10.70
CA LEU A 543 -12.89 10.08 9.90
C LEU A 543 -13.57 11.34 10.43
N ILE A 544 -13.75 11.38 11.75
CA ILE A 544 -14.47 12.43 12.47
C ILE A 544 -13.73 12.73 13.77
N SER A 545 -13.21 13.95 13.90
CA SER A 545 -12.47 14.42 15.09
C SER A 545 -13.28 15.46 15.88
N GLY A 546 -13.00 15.59 17.18
CA GLY A 546 -13.73 16.48 18.10
C GLY A 546 -12.83 17.10 19.17
N THR A 547 -13.05 18.36 19.55
CA THR A 547 -12.32 19.05 20.64
C THR A 547 -12.92 18.82 22.04
N HIS A 548 -14.06 18.14 22.13
CA HIS A 548 -14.74 17.83 23.38
C HIS A 548 -14.83 16.31 23.59
N THR A 549 -14.41 15.83 24.78
CA THR A 549 -14.51 14.41 25.19
C THR A 549 -15.94 13.86 25.13
N ALA A 550 -16.96 14.73 25.10
CA ALA A 550 -18.37 14.35 24.99
C ALA A 550 -18.84 14.04 23.55
N ILE A 551 -18.01 14.25 22.52
CA ILE A 551 -18.37 14.02 21.10
C ILE A 551 -17.28 13.18 20.41
N LYS A 552 -16.99 12.00 20.96
CA LYS A 552 -16.21 10.96 20.27
C LYS A 552 -17.19 9.94 19.69
N PHE A 553 -17.13 9.68 18.39
CA PHE A 553 -17.83 8.52 17.82
C PHE A 553 -17.06 7.26 18.22
N ASP A 554 -17.47 6.64 19.34
CA ASP A 554 -16.84 5.42 19.81
C ASP A 554 -17.42 4.21 19.07
N ILE A 555 -16.83 3.89 17.91
CA ILE A 555 -17.27 2.78 17.08
C ILE A 555 -17.18 1.43 17.82
N GLY A 556 -16.26 1.29 18.78
CA GLY A 556 -16.13 0.09 19.61
C GLY A 556 -17.32 -0.10 20.54
N GLU A 557 -17.77 0.97 21.20
CA GLU A 557 -18.99 0.96 22.02
C GLU A 557 -20.24 0.69 21.16
N TYR A 558 -20.35 1.34 19.99
CA TYR A 558 -21.43 1.08 19.04
C TYR A 558 -21.48 -0.40 18.68
N LEU A 559 -20.34 -0.97 18.28
CA LEU A 559 -20.25 -2.39 17.96
C LEU A 559 -20.67 -3.25 19.14
N ARG A 560 -20.19 -3.01 20.38
CA ARG A 560 -20.61 -3.83 21.54
C ARG A 560 -22.11 -3.78 21.81
N VAL A 561 -22.76 -2.65 21.53
CA VAL A 561 -24.21 -2.49 21.74
C VAL A 561 -25.00 -3.17 20.62
N VAL A 562 -24.58 -3.02 19.38
CA VAL A 562 -25.34 -3.48 18.20
C VAL A 562 -24.91 -4.84 17.68
N ALA A 563 -23.73 -5.32 18.07
CA ALA A 563 -23.20 -6.60 17.64
C ALA A 563 -24.03 -7.75 18.17
N ASP A 564 -24.23 -8.74 17.31
CA ASP A 564 -24.71 -10.05 17.73
C ASP A 564 -23.55 -10.93 18.20
N GLU A 565 -23.87 -12.10 18.74
CA GLU A 565 -22.88 -13.06 19.22
C GLU A 565 -21.95 -13.57 18.13
N LYS A 566 -22.19 -13.30 16.84
CA LYS A 566 -21.38 -13.78 15.70
C LYS A 566 -20.35 -12.77 15.21
N MET A 567 -20.49 -11.49 15.54
CA MET A 567 -19.56 -10.44 15.09
C MET A 567 -18.27 -10.38 15.92
N ILE A 568 -18.37 -10.64 17.23
CA ILE A 568 -17.26 -10.47 18.17
C ILE A 568 -16.63 -11.83 18.49
N LYS A 569 -15.33 -11.95 18.22
CA LYS A 569 -14.50 -13.11 18.56
C LYS A 569 -13.76 -12.84 19.86
N LYS A 570 -13.90 -13.72 20.86
CA LYS A 570 -13.15 -13.63 22.12
C LYS A 570 -11.91 -14.52 22.05
N HIS A 571 -10.73 -13.93 22.22
CA HIS A 571 -9.46 -14.66 22.22
C HIS A 571 -8.55 -14.11 23.31
N GLN A 572 -8.04 -14.98 24.18
CA GLN A 572 -7.15 -14.60 25.31
C GLN A 572 -7.69 -13.44 26.19
N GLY A 573 -9.01 -13.35 26.36
CA GLY A 573 -9.64 -12.30 27.17
C GLY A 573 -9.83 -10.95 26.47
N VAL A 574 -9.45 -10.84 25.19
CA VAL A 574 -9.63 -9.66 24.35
C VAL A 574 -10.77 -9.93 23.34
N GLU A 575 -11.58 -8.89 23.11
CA GLU A 575 -12.66 -8.91 22.11
C GLU A 575 -12.12 -8.40 20.77
N TYR A 576 -12.31 -9.18 19.72
CA TYR A 576 -11.88 -8.86 18.36
C TYR A 576 -13.07 -8.74 17.43
N VAL A 577 -12.95 -7.87 16.43
CA VAL A 577 -13.84 -7.79 15.27
C VAL A 577 -13.00 -7.89 14.00
N HIS A 578 -13.62 -8.39 12.93
CA HIS A 578 -12.99 -8.47 11.62
C HIS A 578 -13.21 -7.20 10.81
N GLY A 579 -12.17 -6.71 10.14
CA GLY A 579 -12.18 -5.45 9.41
C GLY A 579 -12.72 -5.49 7.99
N GLY A 580 -13.45 -6.50 7.51
CA GLY A 580 -13.84 -6.70 6.10
C GLY A 580 -14.25 -5.48 5.25
N ILE A 581 -15.54 -5.34 4.93
CA ILE A 581 -16.06 -4.31 4.01
C ILE A 581 -17.12 -3.48 4.72
N ALA A 582 -17.02 -2.16 4.65
CA ALA A 582 -18.00 -1.22 5.19
C ALA A 582 -18.61 -0.35 4.08
N LEU A 583 -19.93 -0.36 3.95
CA LEU A 583 -20.69 0.68 3.24
C LEU A 583 -21.12 1.71 4.26
N PHE A 584 -20.57 2.90 4.17
CA PHE A 584 -20.73 3.94 5.17
C PHE A 584 -21.02 5.30 4.52
N GLY A 585 -21.22 6.31 5.36
CA GLY A 585 -21.79 7.59 4.96
C GLY A 585 -23.26 7.62 5.33
N GLY A 586 -23.67 8.59 6.13
CA GLY A 586 -25.03 8.58 6.70
C GLY A 586 -26.14 9.00 5.72
N GLY A 587 -25.81 9.27 4.46
CA GLY A 587 -26.74 9.27 3.34
C GLY A 587 -27.16 7.86 2.90
N LEU A 588 -27.96 7.78 1.84
CA LEU A 588 -28.40 6.48 1.33
C LEU A 588 -27.25 5.84 0.52
N ASN A 589 -26.55 4.86 1.09
CA ASN A 589 -25.52 4.13 0.36
C ASN A 589 -26.16 3.08 -0.54
N LEU A 590 -26.26 3.41 -1.84
CA LEU A 590 -26.87 2.58 -2.88
C LEU A 590 -25.85 1.72 -3.65
N SER A 591 -24.61 1.69 -3.17
CA SER A 591 -23.53 0.93 -3.77
C SER A 591 -23.77 -0.57 -3.71
N GLN A 592 -23.16 -1.31 -4.64
CA GLN A 592 -23.38 -2.74 -4.80
C GLN A 592 -22.07 -3.52 -4.73
N ILE A 593 -22.14 -4.72 -4.14
CA ILE A 593 -21.04 -5.68 -4.14
C ILE A 593 -21.48 -6.92 -4.92
N THR A 594 -20.67 -7.31 -5.90
CA THR A 594 -20.85 -8.52 -6.69
C THR A 594 -19.72 -9.51 -6.38
N PHE A 595 -20.07 -10.72 -5.97
CA PHE A 595 -19.11 -11.82 -5.80
C PHE A 595 -19.22 -12.76 -7.01
N ARG A 596 -18.14 -12.90 -7.80
CA ARG A 596 -18.11 -13.74 -9.01
C ARG A 596 -17.15 -14.91 -8.81
N ASN A 597 -17.65 -16.14 -8.95
CA ASN A 597 -16.85 -17.37 -8.82
C ASN A 597 -15.97 -17.35 -7.56
N ASN A 598 -16.54 -16.89 -6.44
CA ASN A 598 -15.81 -16.67 -5.19
C ASN A 598 -16.67 -17.14 -4.02
N ASP A 599 -16.12 -18.07 -3.22
CA ASP A 599 -16.76 -18.63 -2.02
C ASP A 599 -16.78 -17.65 -0.85
N LEU A 600 -15.98 -16.57 -0.90
CA LEU A 600 -15.89 -15.52 0.12
C LEU A 600 -17.25 -14.93 0.52
N LYS A 601 -18.23 -14.91 -0.38
CA LYS A 601 -19.59 -14.45 -0.04
C LYS A 601 -20.20 -15.27 1.10
N ASN A 602 -19.91 -16.57 1.14
CA ASN A 602 -20.42 -17.48 2.17
C ASN A 602 -19.67 -17.32 3.50
N ASP A 603 -18.41 -16.86 3.43
CA ASP A 603 -17.55 -16.64 4.60
C ASP A 603 -17.84 -15.30 5.31
N LEU A 604 -18.42 -14.33 4.58
CA LEU A 604 -18.73 -13.01 5.10
C LEU A 604 -20.17 -12.94 5.64
N GLY A 605 -20.30 -12.65 6.94
CA GLY A 605 -21.58 -12.25 7.54
C GLY A 605 -21.98 -10.84 7.10
N TYR A 606 -23.27 -10.62 6.88
CA TYR A 606 -23.85 -9.32 6.56
C TYR A 606 -24.51 -8.68 7.79
N TYR A 607 -24.15 -7.44 8.10
CA TYR A 607 -24.64 -6.72 9.27
C TYR A 607 -25.11 -5.32 8.89
N GLN A 608 -26.21 -4.88 9.49
CA GLN A 608 -26.70 -3.51 9.39
C GLN A 608 -26.73 -2.87 10.77
N ILE A 609 -26.06 -1.74 10.91
CA ILE A 609 -25.93 -1.03 12.19
C ILE A 609 -26.62 0.32 12.05
N SER A 610 -27.72 0.49 12.79
CA SER A 610 -28.43 1.76 12.87
C SER A 610 -27.74 2.70 13.85
N LEU A 611 -27.45 3.92 13.41
CA LEU A 611 -26.98 5.00 14.29
C LEU A 611 -28.07 5.53 15.22
N ALA A 612 -29.33 5.17 14.97
CA ALA A 612 -30.50 5.56 15.77
C ALA A 612 -30.87 4.52 16.85
N ASP A 613 -30.01 3.56 17.15
CA ASP A 613 -30.32 2.52 18.13
C ASP A 613 -30.59 3.14 19.53
N SER A 614 -31.78 2.87 20.06
CA SER A 614 -32.25 3.41 21.34
C SER A 614 -31.37 3.04 22.55
N ARG A 615 -30.51 2.01 22.41
CA ARG A 615 -29.57 1.58 23.46
C ARG A 615 -28.36 2.51 23.61
N LEU A 616 -28.16 3.46 22.69
CA LEU A 616 -27.00 4.36 22.60
C LEU A 616 -27.28 5.79 23.09
N ASP A 617 -28.22 5.96 24.03
CA ASP A 617 -28.82 7.27 24.34
C ASP A 617 -27.77 8.31 24.81
N GLY A 618 -27.76 9.48 24.16
CA GLY A 618 -26.88 10.63 24.45
C GLY A 618 -25.71 10.83 23.45
N LEU A 619 -25.02 9.77 23.04
CA LEU A 619 -23.85 9.81 22.14
C LEU A 619 -24.23 9.87 20.65
N SER A 620 -25.44 9.42 20.30
CA SER A 620 -25.90 9.26 18.91
C SER A 620 -26.56 10.49 18.30
N LYS A 621 -27.17 11.40 19.09
CA LYS A 621 -28.02 12.46 18.52
C LYS A 621 -27.29 13.47 17.64
N VAL A 622 -26.15 14.01 18.09
CA VAL A 622 -25.38 15.00 17.29
C VAL A 622 -24.77 14.33 16.07
N PHE A 623 -24.25 13.11 16.24
CA PHE A 623 -23.71 12.31 15.14
C PHE A 623 -24.77 12.00 14.09
N LEU A 624 -25.95 11.55 14.51
CA LEU A 624 -27.11 11.29 13.65
C LEU A 624 -27.59 12.56 12.94
N MET A 625 -27.56 13.72 13.63
CA MET A 625 -27.88 15.00 13.02
C MET A 625 -26.90 15.43 11.93
N ALA A 626 -25.65 14.98 11.96
CA ALA A 626 -24.64 15.27 10.94
C ALA A 626 -24.57 14.17 9.87
N ALA A 627 -24.51 12.91 10.29
CA ALA A 627 -24.36 11.78 9.40
C ALA A 627 -25.65 11.48 8.64
N GLY A 628 -26.77 11.38 9.36
CA GLY A 628 -28.05 10.86 8.89
C GLY A 628 -28.44 9.57 9.63
N GLU A 629 -29.69 9.14 9.44
CA GLU A 629 -30.30 8.01 10.16
C GLU A 629 -30.14 6.67 9.43
N LYS A 630 -29.55 6.66 8.23
CA LYS A 630 -29.40 5.43 7.45
C LYS A 630 -28.36 4.51 8.09
N PRO A 631 -28.62 3.19 8.14
CA PRO A 631 -27.71 2.25 8.75
C PRO A 631 -26.44 2.09 7.93
N PHE A 632 -25.31 1.89 8.60
CA PHE A 632 -24.09 1.40 7.98
C PHE A 632 -24.21 -0.10 7.73
N GLN A 633 -23.58 -0.58 6.66
CA GLN A 633 -23.64 -1.99 6.28
C GLN A 633 -22.24 -2.58 6.28
N PHE A 634 -22.11 -3.80 6.77
CA PHE A 634 -20.82 -4.46 6.92
C PHE A 634 -20.85 -5.88 6.36
N TYR A 635 -19.76 -6.29 5.71
CA TYR A 635 -19.47 -7.67 5.35
C TYR A 635 -18.17 -8.07 6.02
N MET A 636 -18.23 -9.00 6.97
CA MET A 636 -17.10 -9.34 7.85
C MET A 636 -17.04 -10.83 8.11
N TYR A 637 -15.86 -11.38 8.37
CA TYR A 637 -15.77 -12.76 8.86
C TYR A 637 -16.49 -12.90 10.18
N GLN A 638 -17.24 -14.00 10.32
CA GLN A 638 -17.92 -14.35 11.57
C GLN A 638 -16.90 -14.85 12.60
N ASN A 639 -17.26 -14.81 13.87
CA ASN A 639 -16.35 -15.14 14.97
C ASN A 639 -15.90 -16.61 15.00
N ASP A 640 -16.63 -17.50 14.33
CA ASP A 640 -16.33 -18.91 14.11
C ASP A 640 -15.54 -19.17 12.82
N TYR A 641 -15.12 -18.13 12.09
CA TYR A 641 -14.21 -18.28 10.96
C TYR A 641 -12.81 -18.71 11.45
N GLU A 642 -12.30 -19.82 10.90
CA GLU A 642 -11.06 -20.48 11.33
C GLU A 642 -9.94 -20.46 10.28
N ILE A 643 -10.23 -20.15 9.00
CA ILE A 643 -9.22 -20.19 7.92
C ILE A 643 -8.16 -19.10 8.11
N ILE A 644 -8.59 -17.90 8.52
CA ILE A 644 -7.70 -16.77 8.83
C ILE A 644 -7.90 -16.41 10.30
N SER A 645 -6.86 -16.63 11.09
CA SER A 645 -6.81 -16.42 12.53
C SER A 645 -6.27 -15.04 12.91
N ILE A 646 -6.44 -14.69 14.18
CA ILE A 646 -5.89 -13.45 14.75
C ILE A 646 -4.36 -13.51 14.69
N GLY A 647 -3.74 -12.52 14.03
CA GLY A 647 -2.29 -12.41 13.88
C GLY A 647 -1.71 -13.02 12.61
N ASP A 648 -2.52 -13.71 11.81
CA ASP A 648 -2.09 -14.23 10.51
C ASP A 648 -1.73 -13.08 9.55
N ALA A 649 -0.77 -13.35 8.66
CA ALA A 649 -0.29 -12.42 7.64
C ALA A 649 -0.43 -13.06 6.25
N PRO A 650 -0.62 -12.26 5.18
CA PRO A 650 -0.62 -12.78 3.83
C PRO A 650 0.76 -13.33 3.46
N SER A 651 0.75 -14.46 2.76
CA SER A 651 1.93 -15.05 2.12
C SER A 651 2.01 -14.53 0.68
N ILE A 652 3.14 -13.93 0.31
CA ILE A 652 3.37 -13.50 -1.08
C ILE A 652 3.43 -14.71 -2.02
N ASN A 653 3.90 -15.86 -1.54
CA ASN A 653 4.00 -17.09 -2.34
C ASN A 653 2.64 -17.59 -2.83
N ASP A 654 1.56 -17.28 -2.12
CA ASP A 654 0.20 -17.63 -2.52
C ASP A 654 -0.26 -16.86 -3.78
N LEU A 655 0.45 -15.80 -4.18
CA LEU A 655 0.18 -15.00 -5.38
C LEU A 655 1.08 -15.34 -6.57
N ILE A 656 2.16 -16.12 -6.35
CA ILE A 656 3.18 -16.43 -7.36
C ILE A 656 2.71 -17.53 -8.37
N SER A 657 1.49 -18.05 -8.20
CA SER A 657 0.93 -19.14 -9.04
C SER A 657 0.64 -18.76 -10.50
#